data_AF-A0A3A5KVK8-F1
#
_entry.id   AF-A0A3A5KVK8-F1
#
_cell.length_a   1.000
_cell.length_b   1.000
_cell.length_c   1.000
_cell.angle_alpha   90.00
_cell.angle_beta   90.00
_cell.angle_gamma   90.00
#
_symmetry.space_group_name_H-M   'P 1'
#
loop_
_entity.id
_entity.type
_entity.pdbx_description
1 polymer ?
#
loop_
_entity_poly.entity_id
_entity_poly.type
_entity_poly.pdbx_seq_one_letter_code
_entity_poly.pdbx_strand_id
1 'polypeptide(L)'
;MLRCCAFIAALILAGFTAFEACADRRVAFVIGNSDYRDIPALKNPDKDAEDVSKTFRLAGFEVFVAKDLTKLQFEEQFRNYLSAVDGADLSVVYYSGHGFQVGGENFLIPVDASLKKAADIEVQAIKLNDVLEQLRSKSKIQVIILDACRNNPFPRKDYWLRDQLLTAGNTGLAQVRSSLNTLIAFATEPGAVAYDGTGDLSPFSAAFSRRALAPNQEIRTVMAAVRRDVVEATKGLQVPWENSSLIDEVVFMRRSNRPSLPPVLEKVVLSGVGPVDLGLPEPVDVDGGTITVSVERPPALGRLMLDGKPVEVGEPIQGRDLPRLKMDVPKGVAAQDEVDMLAYATHDNWGGQTQGILVFRVKSGEGAEGQQVMASLEAEQKQQVLERGIHITGAAEAIENRDIDIPVGVGPVALKLDFPTDDPAVSLKVSGYPATGTLSLPDRTLSPESSLMAGEVDRLRYEPQIGAGAPVTVGFEIRADSNSSKPATMKLSPTVDPCDTAAGEPLDLQGVVPGLLPNEIGATAVKVCEAAVKAYPDVPRFRYELGRALLAAGKVEEAKTAVEEAAKKGHVRAVFELGYMYATGTGMAIDRTQANALYKAAADKGDPYGMTSWGRALFNGYGVKSDTAKGLDLLLKAAAMGHTYAMNDLAAIFTEGRNGVTADAARAVAFLEAGVQRQDMYSMNLLGRNYLNGQGVEKDPKTALGLFQKSMDLGQPYAPGSLARMYRDGVGVEQDLGEAQRLFELATARGDQSSAYDRAALEMQKGDTADQAVAVRFLAFAVALDRRKELPDAPKVLAQFGAKPKTAALKELRQELKSKISASGSLDAQLVSVARRVWEEANPRRDVF
;
A
#
# COMPACT_ATOMS: atom_id res chain seq x y z
N MET A 1 47.12 -37.36 0.17
CA MET A 1 47.01 -35.88 0.26
C MET A 1 46.34 -35.26 -0.95
N LEU A 2 46.71 -35.58 -2.21
CA LEU A 2 46.04 -35.01 -3.40
C LEU A 2 44.52 -35.28 -3.51
N ARG A 3 44.02 -36.41 -3.01
CA ARG A 3 42.57 -36.72 -3.01
C ARG A 3 41.75 -35.96 -1.95
N CYS A 4 42.37 -35.53 -0.85
CA CYS A 4 41.69 -34.68 0.15
C CYS A 4 41.64 -33.21 -0.28
N CYS A 5 42.67 -32.72 -1.00
CA CYS A 5 42.67 -31.36 -1.54
C CYS A 5 41.61 -31.15 -2.65
N ALA A 6 41.35 -32.17 -3.47
CA ALA A 6 40.29 -32.12 -4.49
C ALA A 6 38.87 -32.08 -3.89
N PHE A 7 38.65 -32.76 -2.75
CA PHE A 7 37.36 -32.74 -2.04
C PHE A 7 37.12 -31.42 -1.31
N ILE A 8 38.16 -30.79 -0.76
CA ILE A 8 38.07 -29.47 -0.11
C ILE A 8 37.87 -28.36 -1.16
N ALA A 9 38.51 -28.45 -2.34
CA ALA A 9 38.26 -27.51 -3.44
C ALA A 9 36.84 -27.61 -4.01
N ALA A 10 36.27 -28.82 -4.09
CA ALA A 10 34.87 -29.02 -4.51
C ALA A 10 33.85 -28.53 -3.46
N LEU A 11 34.18 -28.60 -2.17
CA LEU A 11 33.35 -28.05 -1.08
C LEU A 11 33.45 -26.51 -0.97
N ILE A 12 34.57 -25.91 -1.37
CA ILE A 12 34.72 -24.45 -1.45
C ILE A 12 34.02 -23.89 -2.70
N LEU A 13 33.97 -24.62 -3.82
CA LEU A 13 33.16 -24.22 -4.99
C LEU A 13 31.64 -24.45 -4.82
N ALA A 14 31.22 -25.37 -3.95
CA ALA A 14 29.79 -25.59 -3.65
C ALA A 14 29.24 -24.67 -2.54
N GLY A 15 30.08 -23.84 -1.92
CA GLY A 15 29.71 -22.92 -0.84
C GLY A 15 29.35 -21.49 -1.26
N PHE A 16 29.54 -21.14 -2.54
CA PHE A 16 28.99 -19.90 -3.09
C PHE A 16 27.58 -20.18 -3.60
N THR A 17 26.59 -20.25 -2.69
CA THR A 17 25.26 -19.80 -3.10
C THR A 17 25.45 -18.37 -3.53
N ALA A 18 25.42 -18.10 -4.84
CA ALA A 18 25.23 -16.75 -5.33
C ALA A 18 23.99 -16.25 -4.61
N PHE A 19 24.17 -15.37 -3.62
CA PHE A 19 23.08 -14.53 -3.18
C PHE A 19 22.69 -13.76 -4.43
N GLU A 20 21.60 -14.17 -5.08
CA GLU A 20 20.95 -13.31 -6.06
C GLU A 20 20.61 -12.04 -5.28
N ALA A 21 21.39 -10.97 -5.53
CA ALA A 21 21.09 -9.67 -4.97
C ALA A 21 19.68 -9.32 -5.47
N CYS A 22 18.73 -9.24 -4.56
CA CYS A 22 17.37 -8.82 -4.92
C CYS A 22 17.39 -7.32 -5.22
N ALA A 23 16.59 -6.90 -6.21
CA ALA A 23 16.37 -5.49 -6.49
C ALA A 23 15.89 -4.75 -5.22
N ASP A 24 16.51 -3.60 -4.89
CA ASP A 24 16.05 -2.73 -3.80
C ASP A 24 14.60 -2.31 -4.05
N ARG A 25 13.69 -2.56 -3.09
CA ARG A 25 12.29 -2.13 -3.21
C ARG A 25 12.14 -0.70 -2.69
N ARG A 26 11.77 0.22 -3.58
CA ARG A 26 11.71 1.67 -3.32
C ARG A 26 10.33 2.21 -3.69
N VAL A 27 9.64 2.81 -2.74
CA VAL A 27 8.26 3.28 -2.94
C VAL A 27 8.15 4.73 -2.47
N ALA A 28 7.52 5.58 -3.29
CA ALA A 28 7.30 6.98 -2.99
C ALA A 28 5.81 7.33 -3.05
N PHE A 29 5.34 8.11 -2.09
CA PHE A 29 4.03 8.75 -2.10
C PHE A 29 4.20 10.25 -2.24
N VAL A 30 3.74 10.81 -3.36
CA VAL A 30 3.94 12.20 -3.77
C VAL A 30 2.59 12.89 -3.81
N ILE A 31 2.41 13.86 -2.91
CA ILE A 31 1.13 14.53 -2.67
C ILE A 31 1.28 16.02 -2.97
N GLY A 32 0.40 16.56 -3.82
CA GLY A 32 0.26 18.00 -4.07
C GLY A 32 -1.16 18.45 -3.77
N ASN A 33 -1.35 19.25 -2.73
CA ASN A 33 -2.65 19.84 -2.40
C ASN A 33 -2.64 21.34 -2.72
N SER A 34 -3.44 21.74 -3.70
CA SER A 34 -3.53 23.07 -4.27
C SER A 34 -4.92 23.70 -4.07
N ASP A 35 -6.00 22.99 -4.41
CA ASP A 35 -7.37 23.53 -4.50
C ASP A 35 -8.18 23.34 -3.21
N TYR A 36 -7.88 24.16 -2.20
CA TYR A 36 -8.55 24.12 -0.90
C TYR A 36 -9.95 24.74 -0.92
N ARG A 37 -10.92 24.09 -0.24
CA ARG A 37 -12.33 24.53 -0.24
C ARG A 37 -12.62 25.73 0.64
N ASP A 38 -12.03 25.77 1.84
CA ASP A 38 -12.34 26.77 2.88
C ASP A 38 -11.19 27.78 3.12
N ILE A 39 -10.03 27.61 2.46
CA ILE A 39 -8.86 28.48 2.56
C ILE A 39 -8.29 28.77 1.16
N PRO A 40 -7.44 29.81 0.98
CA PRO A 40 -6.91 30.17 -0.33
C PRO A 40 -6.14 29.03 -1.00
N ALA A 41 -6.34 28.87 -2.31
CA ALA A 41 -5.61 27.89 -3.12
C ALA A 41 -4.11 28.21 -3.22
N LEU A 42 -3.31 27.16 -3.38
CA LEU A 42 -1.87 27.26 -3.61
C LEU A 42 -1.55 27.05 -5.10
N LYS A 43 -0.60 27.80 -5.64
CA LYS A 43 -0.30 27.82 -7.08
C LYS A 43 0.52 26.62 -7.57
N ASN A 44 1.47 26.16 -6.77
CA ASN A 44 2.54 25.26 -7.20
C ASN A 44 2.41 23.78 -6.80
N PRO A 45 1.74 23.36 -5.69
CA PRO A 45 1.83 21.98 -5.21
C PRO A 45 1.53 20.90 -6.23
N ASP A 46 0.57 21.13 -7.12
CA ASP A 46 0.24 20.22 -8.22
C ASP A 46 1.38 20.00 -9.21
N LYS A 47 2.11 21.07 -9.53
CA LYS A 47 3.26 21.05 -10.44
C LYS A 47 4.50 20.49 -9.75
N ASP A 48 4.68 20.84 -8.47
CA ASP A 48 5.74 20.28 -7.63
C ASP A 48 5.60 18.76 -7.52
N ALA A 49 4.38 18.26 -7.24
CA ALA A 49 4.11 16.83 -7.19
C ALA A 49 4.35 16.13 -8.54
N GLU A 50 3.99 16.76 -9.65
CA GLU A 50 4.25 16.20 -10.98
C GLU A 50 5.75 16.07 -11.26
N ASP A 51 6.51 17.13 -11.03
CA ASP A 51 7.97 17.17 -11.24
C ASP A 51 8.70 16.17 -10.35
N VAL A 52 8.43 16.19 -9.04
CA VAL A 52 9.02 15.27 -8.07
C VAL A 52 8.64 13.81 -8.36
N SER A 53 7.42 13.54 -8.85
CA SER A 53 7.04 12.19 -9.26
C SER A 53 7.85 11.66 -10.44
N LYS A 54 8.16 12.53 -11.42
CA LYS A 54 9.01 12.16 -12.56
C LYS A 54 10.43 11.86 -12.09
N THR A 55 10.96 12.70 -11.19
CA THR A 55 12.27 12.50 -10.56
C THR A 55 12.36 11.15 -9.83
N PHE A 56 11.37 10.80 -9.01
CA PHE A 56 11.38 9.51 -8.31
C PHE A 56 11.25 8.31 -9.25
N ARG A 57 10.42 8.39 -10.31
CA ARG A 57 10.35 7.33 -11.33
C ARG A 57 11.69 7.13 -12.04
N LEU A 58 12.38 8.21 -12.40
CA LEU A 58 13.73 8.16 -12.96
C LEU A 58 14.74 7.55 -12.00
N ALA A 59 14.55 7.73 -10.69
CA ALA A 59 15.35 7.12 -9.63
C ALA A 59 14.94 5.67 -9.28
N GLY A 60 14.03 5.06 -10.06
CA GLY A 60 13.63 3.65 -9.90
C GLY A 60 12.64 3.39 -8.76
N PHE A 61 11.88 4.40 -8.34
CA PHE A 61 10.80 4.23 -7.36
C PHE A 61 9.50 3.81 -8.06
N GLU A 62 8.73 2.96 -7.38
CA GLU A 62 7.29 2.90 -7.57
C GLU A 62 6.67 4.18 -6.97
N VAL A 63 5.88 4.93 -7.76
CA VAL A 63 5.40 6.25 -7.33
C VAL A 63 3.88 6.33 -7.32
N PHE A 64 3.33 6.46 -6.12
CA PHE A 64 1.94 6.84 -5.87
C PHE A 64 1.83 8.36 -5.96
N VAL A 65 1.10 8.87 -6.95
CA VAL A 65 0.89 10.32 -7.12
C VAL A 65 -0.55 10.65 -6.80
N ALA A 66 -0.74 11.67 -5.97
CA ALA A 66 -2.06 12.14 -5.59
C ALA A 66 -2.12 13.67 -5.55
N LYS A 67 -3.26 14.20 -5.97
CA LYS A 67 -3.53 15.64 -6.04
C LYS A 67 -4.83 15.97 -5.33
N ASP A 68 -4.86 17.11 -4.65
CA ASP A 68 -6.05 17.67 -3.99
C ASP A 68 -6.83 16.66 -3.15
N LEU A 69 -6.11 15.94 -2.28
CA LEU A 69 -6.70 14.87 -1.48
C LEU A 69 -7.63 15.45 -0.42
N THR A 70 -8.88 15.01 -0.44
CA THR A 70 -9.77 15.07 0.72
C THR A 70 -9.26 14.17 1.84
N LYS A 71 -9.77 14.34 3.07
CA LYS A 71 -9.39 13.49 4.21
C LYS A 71 -9.60 12.00 3.92
N LEU A 72 -10.74 11.63 3.33
CA LEU A 72 -11.05 10.23 3.00
C LEU A 72 -10.15 9.68 1.90
N GLN A 73 -9.91 10.46 0.84
CA GLN A 73 -9.00 10.06 -0.24
C GLN A 73 -7.56 9.97 0.25
N PHE A 74 -7.12 10.85 1.16
CA PHE A 74 -5.80 10.76 1.77
C PHE A 74 -5.63 9.43 2.51
N GLU A 75 -6.59 9.08 3.38
CA GLU A 75 -6.55 7.81 4.11
C GLU A 75 -6.54 6.60 3.18
N GLU A 76 -7.33 6.64 2.11
CA GLU A 76 -7.37 5.57 1.10
C GLU A 76 -6.04 5.43 0.35
N GLN A 77 -5.54 6.53 -0.24
CA GLN A 77 -4.29 6.50 -1.00
C GLN A 77 -3.09 6.17 -0.11
N PHE A 78 -3.09 6.64 1.13
CA PHE A 78 -2.05 6.30 2.10
C PHE A 78 -2.09 4.80 2.47
N ARG A 79 -3.27 4.19 2.61
CA ARG A 79 -3.37 2.72 2.80
C ARG A 79 -2.84 1.94 1.60
N ASN A 80 -3.17 2.34 0.37
CA ASN A 80 -2.64 1.68 -0.84
C ASN A 80 -1.11 1.78 -0.89
N TYR A 81 -0.57 2.95 -0.55
CA TYR A 81 0.86 3.15 -0.40
C TYR A 81 1.46 2.25 0.71
N LEU A 82 0.85 2.18 1.89
CA LEU A 82 1.33 1.32 2.98
C LEU A 82 1.35 -0.18 2.60
N SER A 83 0.36 -0.65 1.83
CA SER A 83 0.34 -2.02 1.30
C SER A 83 1.54 -2.27 0.37
N ALA A 84 1.92 -1.30 -0.45
CA ALA A 84 3.11 -1.39 -1.31
C ALA A 84 4.44 -1.22 -0.55
N VAL A 85 4.45 -0.50 0.57
CA VAL A 85 5.67 -0.27 1.38
C VAL A 85 6.07 -1.48 2.24
N ASP A 86 5.19 -2.47 2.42
CA ASP A 86 5.45 -3.63 3.28
C ASP A 86 6.73 -4.38 2.86
N GLY A 87 7.79 -4.30 3.67
CA GLY A 87 9.10 -4.89 3.36
C GLY A 87 9.99 -4.05 2.43
N ALA A 88 9.64 -2.80 2.14
CA ALA A 88 10.45 -1.91 1.32
C ALA A 88 11.77 -1.50 2.00
N ASP A 89 12.84 -1.36 1.22
CA ASP A 89 14.13 -0.89 1.68
C ASP A 89 14.11 0.61 1.97
N LEU A 90 13.41 1.36 1.12
CA LEU A 90 13.30 2.81 1.21
C LEU A 90 11.87 3.26 0.90
N SER A 91 11.25 3.95 1.84
CA SER A 91 9.96 4.60 1.67
C SER A 91 10.11 6.12 1.69
N VAL A 92 9.45 6.81 0.78
CA VAL A 92 9.48 8.28 0.68
C VAL A 92 8.07 8.84 0.73
N VAL A 93 7.83 9.81 1.60
CA VAL A 93 6.62 10.65 1.52
C VAL A 93 7.05 12.07 1.16
N TYR A 94 6.61 12.53 0.00
CA TYR A 94 6.72 13.92 -0.42
C TYR A 94 5.35 14.58 -0.30
N TYR A 95 5.28 15.72 0.38
CA TYR A 95 4.04 16.49 0.52
C TYR A 95 4.31 17.98 0.23
N SER A 96 3.57 18.52 -0.73
CA SER A 96 3.47 19.95 -1.02
C SER A 96 2.03 20.41 -0.75
N GLY A 97 1.87 21.48 0.04
CA GLY A 97 0.56 21.96 0.48
C GLY A 97 0.63 22.81 1.75
N HIS A 98 -0.52 22.96 2.43
CA HIS A 98 -0.60 23.54 3.76
C HIS A 98 -0.25 22.51 4.85
N GLY A 99 0.64 22.91 5.76
CA GLY A 99 0.89 22.20 7.00
C GLY A 99 1.30 23.19 8.10
N PHE A 100 0.86 22.93 9.32
CA PHE A 100 1.18 23.78 10.48
C PHE A 100 1.28 22.94 11.78
N GLN A 101 1.82 23.57 12.82
CA GLN A 101 2.06 22.94 14.11
C GLN A 101 0.98 23.31 15.14
N VAL A 102 0.55 22.33 15.95
CA VAL A 102 -0.19 22.55 17.20
C VAL A 102 0.44 21.72 18.31
N GLY A 103 0.80 22.34 19.44
CA GLY A 103 1.30 21.60 20.61
C GLY A 103 2.63 20.85 20.39
N GLY A 104 3.41 21.19 19.36
CA GLY A 104 4.63 20.46 19.00
C GLY A 104 4.41 19.34 18.00
N GLU A 105 3.16 19.09 17.60
CA GLU A 105 2.78 18.11 16.59
C GLU A 105 2.54 18.80 15.24
N ASN A 106 2.97 18.16 14.16
CA ASN A 106 2.83 18.65 12.80
C ASN A 106 1.63 18.01 12.11
N PHE A 107 0.83 18.84 11.42
CA PHE A 107 -0.35 18.40 10.70
C PHE A 107 -0.26 18.78 9.23
N LEU A 108 -0.56 17.83 8.35
CA LEU A 108 -0.78 18.04 6.92
C LEU A 108 -2.28 18.23 6.70
N ILE A 109 -2.64 19.15 5.79
CA ILE A 109 -4.02 19.63 5.65
C ILE A 109 -4.64 19.11 4.34
N PRO A 110 -5.67 18.24 4.41
CA PRO A 110 -6.49 17.87 3.27
C PRO A 110 -7.27 19.05 2.69
N VAL A 111 -7.63 19.00 1.42
CA VAL A 111 -8.26 20.14 0.72
C VAL A 111 -9.67 20.47 1.21
N ASP A 112 -10.32 19.54 1.88
CA ASP A 112 -11.65 19.68 2.46
C ASP A 112 -11.66 20.00 3.96
N ALA A 113 -10.49 20.22 4.57
CA ALA A 113 -10.41 20.62 5.96
C ALA A 113 -10.90 22.07 6.13
N SER A 114 -11.87 22.25 7.03
CA SER A 114 -12.41 23.57 7.40
C SER A 114 -11.87 24.09 8.73
N LEU A 115 -11.51 23.17 9.64
CA LEU A 115 -10.99 23.44 10.99
C LEU A 115 -11.76 24.53 11.76
N LYS A 116 -13.09 24.53 11.61
CA LYS A 116 -13.98 25.51 12.21
C LYS A 116 -14.25 25.23 13.68
N LYS A 117 -14.19 23.97 14.14
CA LYS A 117 -14.39 23.53 15.53
C LYS A 117 -13.06 23.10 16.16
N ALA A 118 -12.92 23.21 17.49
CA ALA A 118 -11.68 22.82 18.19
C ALA A 118 -11.33 21.33 18.02
N ALA A 119 -12.34 20.47 17.86
CA ALA A 119 -12.18 19.03 17.65
C ALA A 119 -11.79 18.66 16.20
N ASP A 120 -11.94 19.59 15.25
CA ASP A 120 -11.80 19.28 13.82
C ASP A 120 -10.39 18.80 13.46
N ILE A 121 -9.35 19.24 14.18
CA ILE A 121 -7.97 18.85 13.87
C ILE A 121 -7.77 17.34 13.98
N GLU A 122 -8.44 16.66 14.91
CA GLU A 122 -8.26 15.22 15.14
C GLU A 122 -8.98 14.36 14.10
N VAL A 123 -9.98 14.93 13.41
CA VAL A 123 -10.82 14.18 12.46
C VAL A 123 -10.68 14.65 11.01
N GLN A 124 -10.22 15.89 10.76
CA GLN A 124 -10.06 16.48 9.43
C GLN A 124 -8.59 16.56 8.98
N ALA A 125 -7.61 16.65 9.89
CA ALA A 125 -6.20 16.76 9.52
C ALA A 125 -5.46 15.40 9.50
N ILE A 126 -4.24 15.41 8.97
CA ILE A 126 -3.32 14.25 8.99
C ILE A 126 -2.16 14.56 9.92
N LYS A 127 -2.02 13.79 10.99
CA LYS A 127 -0.91 13.95 11.92
C LYS A 127 0.35 13.29 11.36
N LEU A 128 1.42 14.06 11.18
CA LEU A 128 2.66 13.60 10.56
C LEU A 128 3.34 12.47 11.37
N ASN A 129 3.27 12.53 12.71
CA ASN A 129 3.85 11.49 13.55
C ASN A 129 3.16 10.14 13.37
N ASP A 130 1.85 10.11 13.08
CA ASP A 130 1.12 8.86 12.84
C ASP A 130 1.50 8.26 11.47
N VAL A 131 1.78 9.11 10.47
CA VAL A 131 2.36 8.69 9.18
C VAL A 131 3.75 8.07 9.39
N LEU A 132 4.61 8.73 10.16
CA LEU A 132 5.95 8.23 10.48
C LEU A 132 5.91 6.89 11.22
N GLU A 133 5.07 6.75 12.24
CA GLU A 133 4.93 5.52 13.01
C GLU A 133 4.48 4.34 12.14
N GLN A 134 3.53 4.57 11.23
CA GLN A 134 3.07 3.53 10.29
C GLN A 134 4.17 3.13 9.29
N LEU A 135 4.98 4.07 8.81
CA LEU A 135 6.07 3.73 7.88
C LEU A 135 7.20 2.95 8.55
N ARG A 136 7.50 3.24 9.82
CA ARG A 136 8.52 2.51 10.60
C ARG A 136 8.20 1.04 10.76
N SER A 137 6.93 0.66 10.80
CA SER A 137 6.55 -0.76 10.90
C SER A 137 6.65 -1.51 9.58
N LYS A 138 6.82 -0.78 8.46
CA LYS A 138 6.72 -1.30 7.09
C LYS A 138 8.02 -1.25 6.28
N SER A 139 8.83 -0.21 6.41
CA SER A 139 10.10 -0.08 5.66
C SER A 139 11.34 -0.05 6.56
N LYS A 140 12.52 -0.31 5.97
CA LYS A 140 13.80 -0.20 6.68
C LYS A 140 14.22 1.25 6.91
N ILE A 141 14.06 2.08 5.89
CA ILE A 141 14.40 3.51 5.90
C ILE A 141 13.16 4.32 5.51
N GLN A 142 12.93 5.43 6.23
CA GLN A 142 11.84 6.36 5.95
C GLN A 142 12.40 7.75 5.65
N VAL A 143 12.01 8.31 4.52
CA VAL A 143 12.32 9.69 4.16
C VAL A 143 11.02 10.46 4.02
N ILE A 144 10.91 11.59 4.73
CA ILE A 144 9.81 12.52 4.55
C ILE A 144 10.36 13.84 4.05
N ILE A 145 9.77 14.36 2.98
CA ILE A 145 10.12 15.64 2.37
C ILE A 145 8.87 16.52 2.38
N LEU A 146 8.92 17.59 3.15
CA LEU A 146 7.82 18.52 3.32
C LEU A 146 8.14 19.82 2.61
N ASP A 147 7.55 19.99 1.42
CA ASP A 147 7.42 21.29 0.76
C ASP A 147 6.17 22.04 1.27
N ALA A 148 5.95 21.91 2.59
CA ALA A 148 4.78 22.38 3.30
C ALA A 148 5.20 22.82 4.70
N CYS A 149 5.65 24.07 4.80
CA CYS A 149 5.89 24.73 6.08
C CYS A 149 5.30 26.11 5.98
N ARG A 150 3.99 26.23 6.20
CA ARG A 150 3.27 27.50 6.08
C ARG A 150 2.71 27.92 7.43
N ASN A 151 2.31 29.18 7.50
CA ASN A 151 1.48 29.69 8.57
C ASN A 151 0.14 28.94 8.62
N ASN A 152 -0.46 28.83 9.81
CA ASN A 152 -1.83 28.35 9.98
C ASN A 152 -2.81 29.30 9.24
N PRO A 153 -3.42 28.86 8.11
CA PRO A 153 -4.30 29.71 7.30
C PRO A 153 -5.70 29.87 7.90
N PHE A 154 -6.03 29.12 8.96
CA PHE A 154 -7.37 29.10 9.54
C PHE A 154 -7.55 30.22 10.58
N PRO A 155 -8.76 30.82 10.66
CA PRO A 155 -9.08 31.85 11.65
C PRO A 155 -8.96 31.35 13.10
N ARG A 156 -9.40 30.11 13.36
CA ARG A 156 -9.34 29.48 14.67
C ARG A 156 -7.89 29.13 15.06
N LYS A 157 -7.56 29.34 16.32
CA LYS A 157 -6.22 29.08 16.87
C LYS A 157 -6.20 28.05 17.99
N ASP A 158 -7.32 27.65 18.59
CA ASP A 158 -7.38 26.66 19.68
C ASP A 158 -7.93 25.32 19.18
N TYR A 159 -7.20 24.22 19.45
CA TYR A 159 -7.58 22.87 19.02
C TYR A 159 -7.31 21.81 20.09
N TRP A 160 -8.15 20.77 20.10
CA TRP A 160 -7.95 19.60 20.95
C TRP A 160 -6.82 18.72 20.41
N LEU A 161 -5.92 18.33 21.32
CA LEU A 161 -4.91 17.31 21.08
C LEU A 161 -4.91 16.35 22.27
N ARG A 162 -5.42 15.13 22.07
CA ARG A 162 -5.57 14.14 23.15
C ARG A 162 -6.46 14.67 24.28
N ASP A 163 -5.93 14.95 25.46
CA ASP A 163 -6.67 15.43 26.63
C ASP A 163 -6.48 16.93 26.88
N GLN A 164 -5.84 17.67 25.96
CA GLN A 164 -5.48 19.08 26.14
C GLN A 164 -6.01 19.97 25.01
N LEU A 165 -6.49 21.16 25.38
CA LEU A 165 -6.85 22.23 24.44
C LEU A 165 -5.64 23.16 24.28
N LEU A 166 -5.07 23.21 23.07
CA LEU A 166 -3.81 23.89 22.79
C LEU A 166 -3.98 24.97 21.73
N THR A 167 -3.25 26.08 21.88
CA THR A 167 -3.23 27.17 20.90
C THR A 167 -2.17 26.91 19.83
N ALA A 168 -2.60 26.81 18.58
CA ALA A 168 -1.79 26.84 17.38
C ALA A 168 -1.03 28.17 17.27
N GLY A 169 0.29 28.08 17.09
CA GLY A 169 1.13 29.24 16.79
C GLY A 169 0.91 29.76 15.36
N ASN A 170 1.48 30.93 15.07
CA ASN A 170 1.60 31.45 13.70
C ASN A 170 2.89 30.98 12.99
N THR A 171 3.59 30.01 13.57
CA THR A 171 4.86 29.48 13.08
C THR A 171 4.64 28.31 12.11
N GLY A 172 5.63 28.05 11.26
CA GLY A 172 5.68 26.84 10.43
C GLY A 172 5.79 25.55 11.24
N LEU A 173 6.18 24.45 10.58
CA LEU A 173 6.27 23.13 11.23
C LEU A 173 7.32 23.08 12.36
N ALA A 174 7.02 22.30 13.40
CA ALA A 174 7.95 21.95 14.47
C ALA A 174 9.04 20.99 13.98
N GLN A 175 10.17 21.03 14.68
CA GLN A 175 11.17 19.98 14.60
C GLN A 175 10.57 18.66 15.12
N VAL A 176 10.63 17.62 14.29
CA VAL A 176 10.23 16.26 14.66
C VAL A 176 11.43 15.51 15.23
N ARG A 177 11.25 14.81 16.36
CA ARG A 177 12.29 13.92 16.89
C ARG A 177 12.47 12.73 15.94
N SER A 178 13.64 12.61 15.34
CA SER A 178 13.99 11.50 14.45
C SER A 178 14.17 10.20 15.26
N SER A 179 13.43 9.16 14.91
CA SER A 179 13.68 7.75 15.26
C SER A 179 14.81 7.19 14.39
N LEU A 180 15.43 6.06 14.76
CA LEU A 180 16.44 5.38 13.93
C LEU A 180 16.01 5.24 12.45
N ASN A 181 16.96 5.43 11.52
CA ASN A 181 16.77 5.26 10.06
C ASN A 181 15.70 6.16 9.43
N THR A 182 15.56 7.38 9.92
CA THR A 182 14.62 8.37 9.40
C THR A 182 15.35 9.65 8.95
N LEU A 183 14.93 10.20 7.82
CA LEU A 183 15.28 11.57 7.41
C LEU A 183 14.01 12.37 7.17
N ILE A 184 13.94 13.56 7.75
CA ILE A 184 12.84 14.50 7.54
C ILE A 184 13.44 15.80 7.03
N ALA A 185 13.12 16.15 5.78
CA ALA A 185 13.49 17.38 5.12
C ALA A 185 12.31 18.35 5.11
N PHE A 186 12.58 19.62 5.39
CA PHE A 186 11.65 20.73 5.37
C PHE A 186 12.13 21.76 4.35
N ALA A 187 11.19 22.34 3.61
CA ALA A 187 11.50 23.39 2.65
C ALA A 187 12.10 24.66 3.28
N THR A 188 11.91 24.87 4.58
CA THR A 188 12.50 25.99 5.33
C THR A 188 12.82 25.59 6.78
N GLU A 189 13.56 26.44 7.50
CA GLU A 189 13.94 26.24 8.89
C GLU A 189 12.73 26.17 9.85
N PRO A 190 12.83 25.44 10.98
CA PRO A 190 11.73 25.27 11.91
C PRO A 190 11.11 26.60 12.34
N GLY A 191 9.78 26.67 12.26
CA GLY A 191 9.01 27.86 12.60
C GLY A 191 8.95 28.97 11.52
N ALA A 192 9.77 28.91 10.47
CA ALA A 192 9.69 29.82 9.32
C ALA A 192 8.64 29.37 8.27
N VAL A 193 8.32 30.26 7.32
CA VAL A 193 7.34 30.04 6.25
C VAL A 193 8.06 29.86 4.91
N ALA A 194 7.72 28.80 4.16
CA ALA A 194 8.26 28.52 2.83
C ALA A 194 7.66 29.46 1.77
N TYR A 195 8.46 29.85 0.77
CA TYR A 195 8.06 30.77 -0.29
C TYR A 195 7.53 30.02 -1.52
N ASP A 196 6.53 30.61 -2.17
CA ASP A 196 5.98 30.10 -3.44
C ASP A 196 6.95 30.32 -4.61
N GLY A 197 7.87 31.28 -4.49
CA GLY A 197 8.65 31.74 -5.63
C GLY A 197 7.80 32.40 -6.72
N THR A 198 8.41 32.70 -7.86
CA THR A 198 7.75 33.38 -8.99
C THR A 198 7.49 32.45 -10.19
N GLY A 199 8.04 31.24 -10.15
CA GLY A 199 7.96 30.25 -11.22
C GLY A 199 6.71 29.37 -11.16
N ASP A 200 6.77 28.27 -11.90
CA ASP A 200 5.78 27.19 -11.91
C ASP A 200 6.02 26.15 -10.81
N LEU A 201 7.26 26.03 -10.34
CA LEU A 201 7.67 25.18 -9.24
C LEU A 201 8.08 26.03 -8.04
N SER A 202 7.93 25.50 -6.83
CA SER A 202 8.52 26.09 -5.63
C SER A 202 10.06 26.12 -5.73
N PRO A 203 10.75 27.08 -5.08
CA PRO A 203 12.21 27.11 -5.07
C PRO A 203 12.82 25.82 -4.55
N PHE A 204 12.20 25.20 -3.54
CA PHE A 204 12.65 23.95 -2.95
C PHE A 204 12.51 22.78 -3.91
N SER A 205 11.32 22.60 -4.51
CA SER A 205 11.03 21.50 -5.43
C SER A 205 11.88 21.56 -6.69
N ALA A 206 12.02 22.75 -7.27
CA ALA A 206 12.92 22.96 -8.41
C ALA A 206 14.36 22.59 -8.09
N ALA A 207 14.86 22.93 -6.90
CA ALA A 207 16.21 22.57 -6.47
C ALA A 207 16.35 21.07 -6.17
N PHE A 208 15.35 20.49 -5.49
CA PHE A 208 15.31 19.07 -5.14
C PHE A 208 15.36 18.19 -6.39
N SER A 209 14.46 18.40 -7.35
CA SER A 209 14.37 17.55 -8.54
C SER A 209 15.65 17.55 -9.38
N ARG A 210 16.34 18.70 -9.47
CA ARG A 210 17.66 18.78 -10.14
C ARG A 210 18.74 18.00 -9.40
N ARG A 211 18.79 18.09 -8.07
CA ARG A 211 19.86 17.51 -7.24
C ARG A 211 19.63 16.04 -6.92
N ALA A 212 18.37 15.58 -6.83
CA ALA A 212 18.03 14.20 -6.49
C ALA A 212 18.42 13.17 -7.57
N LEU A 213 18.58 13.61 -8.82
CA LEU A 213 19.06 12.79 -9.93
C LEU A 213 20.60 12.72 -10.02
N ALA A 214 21.32 13.37 -9.09
CA ALA A 214 22.77 13.25 -9.04
C ALA A 214 23.15 11.77 -8.75
N PRO A 215 23.88 11.11 -9.67
CA PRO A 215 24.15 9.69 -9.57
C PRO A 215 25.07 9.41 -8.38
N ASN A 216 24.76 8.33 -7.65
CA ASN A 216 25.59 7.80 -6.57
C ASN A 216 25.92 8.84 -5.48
N GLN A 217 25.07 9.86 -5.31
CA GLN A 217 25.24 10.89 -4.30
C GLN A 217 24.39 10.60 -3.06
N GLU A 218 25.05 10.64 -1.90
CA GLU A 218 24.39 10.48 -0.60
C GLU A 218 23.37 11.61 -0.34
N ILE A 219 22.23 11.24 0.25
CA ILE A 219 21.07 12.12 0.42
C ILE A 219 21.35 13.39 1.24
N ARG A 220 22.14 13.34 2.31
CA ARG A 220 22.48 14.54 3.09
C ARG A 220 23.34 15.49 2.25
N THR A 221 24.20 14.96 1.39
CA THR A 221 24.96 15.76 0.42
C THR A 221 24.03 16.40 -0.63
N VAL A 222 23.05 15.65 -1.13
CA VAL A 222 21.99 16.18 -2.01
C VAL A 222 21.25 17.31 -1.30
N MET A 223 20.78 17.11 -0.07
CA MET A 223 20.03 18.11 0.70
C MET A 223 20.87 19.36 1.02
N ALA A 224 22.16 19.22 1.29
CA ALA A 224 23.07 20.35 1.45
C ALA A 224 23.20 21.16 0.15
N ALA A 225 23.20 20.51 -1.02
CA ALA A 225 23.19 21.18 -2.31
C ALA A 225 21.83 21.86 -2.58
N VAL A 226 20.71 21.20 -2.27
CA VAL A 226 19.37 21.80 -2.32
C VAL A 226 19.30 23.07 -1.46
N ARG A 227 19.80 23.02 -0.22
CA ARG A 227 19.85 24.18 0.66
C ARG A 227 20.60 25.34 0.03
N ARG A 228 21.78 25.10 -0.56
CA ARG A 228 22.56 26.14 -1.26
C ARG A 228 21.77 26.77 -2.41
N ASP A 229 21.20 25.94 -3.28
CA ASP A 229 20.42 26.39 -4.44
C ASP A 229 19.20 27.23 -4.02
N VAL A 230 18.49 26.83 -2.96
CA VAL A 230 17.31 27.55 -2.45
C VAL A 230 17.70 28.87 -1.80
N VAL A 231 18.75 28.88 -0.97
CA VAL A 231 19.26 30.11 -0.34
C VAL A 231 19.68 31.11 -1.41
N GLU A 232 20.35 30.66 -2.47
CA GLU A 232 20.74 31.50 -3.60
C GLU A 232 19.51 32.04 -4.36
N ALA A 233 18.60 31.15 -4.76
CA ALA A 233 17.40 31.50 -5.52
C ALA A 233 16.46 32.45 -4.77
N THR A 234 16.42 32.35 -3.44
CA THR A 234 15.56 33.17 -2.57
C THR A 234 16.29 34.35 -1.93
N LYS A 235 17.58 34.56 -2.24
CA LYS A 235 18.42 35.60 -1.62
C LYS A 235 18.45 35.51 -0.08
N GLY A 236 18.44 34.29 0.45
CA GLY A 236 18.48 33.99 1.88
C GLY A 236 17.14 34.09 2.60
N LEU A 237 16.03 34.32 1.90
CA LEU A 237 14.70 34.38 2.52
C LEU A 237 14.17 33.00 2.95
N GLN A 238 14.67 31.93 2.34
CA GLN A 238 14.30 30.56 2.64
C GLN A 238 15.54 29.71 2.84
N VAL A 239 15.58 28.95 3.94
CA VAL A 239 16.70 28.07 4.28
C VAL A 239 16.17 26.66 4.54
N PRO A 240 16.27 25.72 3.57
CA PRO A 240 15.85 24.34 3.79
C PRO A 240 16.57 23.69 4.97
N TRP A 241 15.87 22.83 5.68
CA TRP A 241 16.36 22.18 6.89
C TRP A 241 16.11 20.69 6.88
N GLU A 242 16.99 19.88 7.47
CA GLU A 242 16.77 18.45 7.63
C GLU A 242 17.12 17.97 9.04
N ASN A 243 16.39 16.96 9.50
CA ASN A 243 16.76 16.16 10.66
C ASN A 243 16.98 14.72 10.20
N SER A 244 18.14 14.16 10.53
CA SER A 244 18.54 12.84 10.08
C SER A 244 19.05 12.00 11.24
N SER A 245 18.58 10.76 11.28
CA SER A 245 19.06 9.66 12.13
C SER A 245 19.46 8.46 11.28
N LEU A 246 19.73 8.69 9.99
CA LEU A 246 20.15 7.66 9.04
C LEU A 246 21.49 7.07 9.51
N ILE A 247 21.49 5.77 9.77
CA ILE A 247 22.71 4.99 10.04
C ILE A 247 23.39 4.66 8.71
N ASP A 248 22.61 4.11 7.78
CA ASP A 248 23.11 3.68 6.47
C ASP A 248 23.12 4.82 5.45
N GLU A 249 23.95 4.66 4.42
CA GLU A 249 24.00 5.56 3.28
C GLU A 249 22.75 5.41 2.40
N VAL A 250 22.05 6.52 2.18
CA VAL A 250 20.88 6.58 1.31
C VAL A 250 21.23 7.34 0.05
N VAL A 251 20.99 6.72 -1.10
CA VAL A 251 21.22 7.29 -2.43
C VAL A 251 19.93 7.12 -3.23
N PHE A 252 19.35 8.23 -3.69
CA PHE A 252 18.13 8.19 -4.51
C PHE A 252 18.40 7.58 -5.88
N MET A 253 19.37 8.11 -6.62
CA MET A 253 19.76 7.62 -7.94
C MET A 253 20.99 6.71 -7.83
N ARG A 254 20.79 5.41 -7.66
CA ARG A 254 21.87 4.42 -7.80
C ARG A 254 21.99 4.07 -9.28
N ARG A 255 23.16 4.29 -9.89
CA ARG A 255 23.48 3.79 -11.23
C ARG A 255 24.54 2.72 -11.13
N SER A 256 24.28 1.58 -11.78
CA SER A 256 25.16 0.42 -11.71
C SER A 256 26.24 0.56 -12.77
N ASN A 257 27.50 0.69 -12.36
CA ASN A 257 28.64 0.74 -13.27
C ASN A 257 28.81 -0.59 -14.04
N ARG A 258 28.04 -0.79 -15.11
CA ARG A 258 28.09 -2.00 -15.95
C ARG A 258 27.87 -1.66 -17.42
N PRO A 259 28.80 -0.98 -18.09
CA PRO A 259 28.80 -0.97 -19.54
C PRO A 259 28.95 -2.41 -20.04
N SER A 260 27.93 -2.90 -20.73
CA SER A 260 27.89 -4.29 -21.22
C SER A 260 28.55 -4.38 -22.61
N LEU A 261 29.70 -5.04 -22.67
CA LEU A 261 30.22 -5.63 -23.90
C LEU A 261 30.37 -7.14 -23.64
N PRO A 262 30.01 -8.00 -24.60
CA PRO A 262 30.12 -9.44 -24.41
C PRO A 262 31.57 -9.84 -24.08
N PRO A 263 31.78 -10.77 -23.11
CA PRO A 263 33.11 -11.19 -22.74
C PRO A 263 33.76 -11.95 -23.89
N VAL A 264 34.88 -11.39 -24.39
CA VAL A 264 35.77 -11.99 -25.39
C VAL A 264 35.08 -12.41 -26.69
N LEU A 265 35.07 -11.52 -27.67
CA LEU A 265 34.77 -11.91 -29.06
C LEU A 265 36.09 -12.35 -29.72
N GLU A 266 36.10 -13.56 -30.28
CA GLU A 266 37.15 -14.00 -31.20
C GLU A 266 36.81 -13.52 -32.62
N LYS A 267 37.73 -12.80 -33.27
CA LYS A 267 37.53 -12.27 -34.63
C LYS A 267 38.68 -12.67 -35.54
N VAL A 268 38.38 -13.15 -36.75
CA VAL A 268 39.41 -13.46 -37.75
C VAL A 268 39.75 -12.19 -38.53
N VAL A 269 41.03 -11.88 -38.67
CA VAL A 269 41.55 -10.73 -39.44
C VAL A 269 42.61 -11.22 -40.41
N LEU A 270 42.61 -10.71 -41.65
CA LEU A 270 43.56 -11.11 -42.68
C LEU A 270 44.68 -10.09 -42.85
N SER A 271 45.93 -10.58 -42.99
CA SER A 271 47.10 -9.76 -43.23
C SER A 271 47.29 -9.45 -44.71
N GLY A 272 47.73 -8.22 -45.02
CA GLY A 272 48.11 -7.80 -46.37
C GLY A 272 46.97 -7.48 -47.33
N VAL A 273 45.71 -7.41 -46.85
CA VAL A 273 44.51 -7.13 -47.66
C VAL A 273 43.92 -5.72 -47.43
N GLY A 274 44.52 -4.93 -46.53
CA GLY A 274 44.01 -3.63 -46.09
C GLY A 274 43.09 -3.72 -44.86
N PRO A 275 42.42 -2.62 -44.48
CA PRO A 275 41.57 -2.57 -43.29
C PRO A 275 40.36 -3.51 -43.38
N VAL A 276 40.28 -4.48 -42.45
CA VAL A 276 39.18 -5.46 -42.33
C VAL A 276 38.16 -4.99 -41.30
N ASP A 277 36.87 -5.07 -41.62
CA ASP A 277 35.78 -4.73 -40.69
C ASP A 277 35.71 -5.70 -39.50
N LEU A 278 35.70 -5.16 -38.29
CA LEU A 278 35.61 -5.98 -37.08
C LEU A 278 34.16 -6.35 -36.72
N GLY A 279 33.19 -5.51 -37.11
CA GLY A 279 31.76 -5.74 -36.87
C GLY A 279 31.42 -5.95 -35.39
N LEU A 280 32.00 -5.12 -34.51
CA LEU A 280 31.77 -5.17 -33.07
C LEU A 280 30.38 -4.61 -32.74
N PRO A 281 29.64 -5.19 -31.77
CA PRO A 281 28.34 -4.64 -31.37
C PRO A 281 28.49 -3.27 -30.70
N GLU A 282 27.46 -2.44 -30.81
CA GLU A 282 27.38 -1.21 -30.02
C GLU A 282 27.20 -1.59 -28.53
N PRO A 283 28.02 -1.07 -27.62
CA PRO A 283 27.88 -1.32 -26.19
C PRO A 283 26.59 -0.68 -25.67
N VAL A 284 25.90 -1.41 -24.79
CA VAL A 284 24.64 -0.94 -24.20
C VAL A 284 24.85 -0.63 -22.74
N ASP A 285 24.41 0.55 -22.34
CA ASP A 285 24.29 0.90 -20.94
C ASP A 285 22.93 0.49 -20.40
N VAL A 286 22.93 -0.29 -19.31
CA VAL A 286 21.71 -0.85 -18.71
C VAL A 286 20.79 0.24 -18.14
N ASP A 287 21.33 1.42 -17.83
CA ASP A 287 20.61 2.59 -17.31
C ASP A 287 20.32 3.66 -18.38
N GLY A 288 20.52 3.33 -19.67
CA GLY A 288 20.13 4.16 -20.84
C GLY A 288 21.15 5.20 -21.31
N GLY A 289 22.40 5.09 -20.84
CA GLY A 289 23.47 6.07 -21.04
C GLY A 289 24.23 5.98 -22.34
N THR A 290 25.04 7.00 -22.58
CA THR A 290 26.02 6.98 -23.66
C THR A 290 27.31 6.32 -23.18
N ILE A 291 27.76 5.29 -23.90
CA ILE A 291 29.04 4.65 -23.65
C ILE A 291 30.10 5.19 -24.60
N THR A 292 31.28 5.45 -24.05
CA THR A 292 32.51 5.69 -24.81
C THR A 292 33.49 4.55 -24.59
N VAL A 293 34.38 4.31 -25.53
CA VAL A 293 35.36 3.22 -25.50
C VAL A 293 36.74 3.78 -25.75
N SER A 294 37.69 3.47 -24.87
CA SER A 294 39.11 3.77 -25.06
C SER A 294 39.87 2.49 -25.34
N VAL A 295 40.89 2.60 -26.19
CA VAL A 295 41.89 1.54 -26.38
C VAL A 295 42.92 1.65 -25.26
N GLU A 296 43.01 0.63 -24.40
CA GLU A 296 44.01 0.56 -23.32
C GLU A 296 45.31 -0.08 -23.81
N ARG A 297 45.19 -1.11 -24.67
CA ARG A 297 46.32 -1.74 -25.35
C ARG A 297 45.93 -2.10 -26.78
N PRO A 298 46.56 -1.49 -27.80
CA PRO A 298 46.24 -1.79 -29.18
C PRO A 298 46.77 -3.19 -29.58
N PRO A 299 46.27 -3.76 -30.68
CA PRO A 299 46.79 -5.01 -31.23
C PRO A 299 48.29 -4.90 -31.57
N ALA A 300 49.04 -5.99 -31.39
CA ALA A 300 50.49 -6.03 -31.65
C ALA A 300 50.81 -6.25 -33.14
N LEU A 301 49.95 -6.93 -33.87
CA LEU A 301 50.15 -7.33 -35.27
C LEU A 301 49.49 -6.37 -36.27
N GLY A 302 48.59 -5.48 -35.83
CA GLY A 302 47.87 -4.56 -36.71
C GLY A 302 47.50 -3.22 -36.08
N ARG A 303 46.90 -2.33 -36.88
CA ARG A 303 46.47 -0.99 -36.47
C ARG A 303 44.96 -0.87 -36.55
N LEU A 304 44.34 -0.27 -35.52
CA LEU A 304 42.92 0.02 -35.52
C LEU A 304 42.65 1.31 -36.32
N MET A 305 41.59 1.27 -37.13
CA MET A 305 41.19 2.36 -38.01
C MET A 305 39.69 2.64 -37.84
N LEU A 306 39.32 3.91 -37.71
CA LEU A 306 37.93 4.37 -37.69
C LEU A 306 37.76 5.49 -38.71
N ASP A 307 36.81 5.35 -39.64
CA ASP A 307 36.55 6.34 -40.70
C ASP A 307 37.81 6.79 -41.47
N GLY A 308 38.75 5.86 -41.68
CA GLY A 308 40.00 6.11 -42.41
C GLY A 308 41.12 6.75 -41.59
N LYS A 309 40.92 6.98 -40.29
CA LYS A 309 41.94 7.51 -39.37
C LYS A 309 42.41 6.42 -38.39
N PRO A 310 43.71 6.39 -38.02
CA PRO A 310 44.18 5.50 -36.96
C PRO A 310 43.56 5.90 -35.62
N VAL A 311 43.21 4.91 -34.80
CA VAL A 311 42.73 5.09 -33.42
C VAL A 311 43.91 5.07 -32.47
N GLU A 312 44.10 6.14 -31.71
CA GLU A 312 45.19 6.25 -30.75
C GLU A 312 44.83 5.66 -29.37
N VAL A 313 45.86 5.29 -28.60
CA VAL A 313 45.68 4.76 -27.23
C VAL A 313 45.07 5.82 -26.33
N GLY A 314 44.03 5.45 -25.58
CA GLY A 314 43.29 6.35 -24.70
C GLY A 314 42.33 7.32 -25.41
N GLU A 315 42.28 7.34 -26.74
CA GLU A 315 41.33 8.18 -27.49
C GLU A 315 39.89 7.67 -27.28
N PRO A 316 38.96 8.53 -26.82
CA PRO A 316 37.57 8.12 -26.60
C PRO A 316 36.81 8.00 -27.92
N ILE A 317 36.41 6.77 -28.25
CA ILE A 317 35.51 6.44 -29.36
C ILE A 317 34.08 6.38 -28.83
N GLN A 318 33.08 6.88 -29.58
CA GLN A 318 31.68 6.71 -29.16
C GLN A 318 31.26 5.25 -29.37
N GLY A 319 30.46 4.69 -28.46
CA GLY A 319 29.98 3.30 -28.55
C GLY A 319 29.33 2.99 -29.91
N ARG A 320 28.50 3.91 -30.43
CA ARG A 320 27.87 3.83 -31.76
C ARG A 320 28.83 3.70 -32.95
N ASP A 321 30.11 4.01 -32.74
CA ASP A 321 31.15 3.96 -33.77
C ASP A 321 31.89 2.61 -33.80
N LEU A 322 31.78 1.78 -32.74
CA LEU A 322 32.41 0.45 -32.67
C LEU A 322 32.03 -0.48 -33.83
N PRO A 323 30.77 -0.52 -34.32
CA PRO A 323 30.42 -1.30 -35.50
C PRO A 323 31.20 -0.94 -36.77
N ARG A 324 31.79 0.26 -36.83
CA ARG A 324 32.58 0.78 -37.96
C ARG A 324 34.09 0.65 -37.77
N LEU A 325 34.53 0.08 -36.64
CA LEU A 325 35.94 -0.12 -36.34
C LEU A 325 36.55 -1.18 -37.26
N LYS A 326 37.71 -0.87 -37.85
CA LYS A 326 38.46 -1.77 -38.74
C LYS A 326 39.85 -2.06 -38.16
N MET A 327 40.46 -3.17 -38.58
CA MET A 327 41.85 -3.49 -38.27
C MET A 327 42.64 -3.71 -39.56
N ASP A 328 43.75 -2.99 -39.72
CA ASP A 328 44.70 -3.13 -40.83
C ASP A 328 45.96 -3.86 -40.37
N VAL A 329 46.21 -5.04 -40.94
CA VAL A 329 47.36 -5.88 -40.61
C VAL A 329 48.33 -5.88 -41.80
N PRO A 330 49.57 -5.38 -41.64
CA PRO A 330 50.53 -5.32 -42.74
C PRO A 330 50.87 -6.71 -43.30
N LYS A 331 51.24 -6.71 -44.59
CA LYS A 331 51.68 -7.91 -45.30
C LYS A 331 52.93 -8.52 -44.64
N GLY A 332 52.95 -9.84 -44.44
CA GLY A 332 54.11 -10.59 -43.93
C GLY A 332 54.27 -10.63 -42.40
N VAL A 333 53.29 -10.11 -41.64
CA VAL A 333 53.34 -10.04 -40.16
C VAL A 333 52.88 -11.33 -39.47
N ALA A 334 52.10 -12.19 -40.13
CA ALA A 334 51.64 -13.47 -39.59
C ALA A 334 51.85 -14.60 -40.60
N ALA A 335 52.74 -15.54 -40.29
CA ALA A 335 53.09 -16.62 -41.22
C ALA A 335 52.03 -17.74 -41.25
N GLN A 336 51.40 -18.06 -40.10
CA GLN A 336 50.29 -19.01 -39.94
C GLN A 336 49.50 -18.74 -38.63
N ASP A 337 48.17 -18.58 -38.72
CA ASP A 337 47.15 -18.57 -37.64
C ASP A 337 47.62 -18.03 -36.27
N GLU A 338 48.04 -16.76 -36.22
CA GLU A 338 48.55 -16.11 -35.00
C GLU A 338 47.42 -15.49 -34.17
N VAL A 339 47.62 -15.38 -32.85
CA VAL A 339 46.65 -14.75 -31.94
C VAL A 339 47.14 -13.37 -31.54
N ASP A 340 46.31 -12.36 -31.75
CA ASP A 340 46.53 -10.98 -31.31
C ASP A 340 45.41 -10.55 -30.35
N MET A 341 45.60 -9.46 -29.62
CA MET A 341 44.65 -9.01 -28.60
C MET A 341 44.52 -7.49 -28.57
N LEU A 342 43.29 -7.00 -28.38
CA LEU A 342 42.97 -5.62 -28.05
C LEU A 342 42.42 -5.57 -26.62
N ALA A 343 43.07 -4.80 -25.74
CA ALA A 343 42.47 -4.44 -24.46
C ALA A 343 41.81 -3.08 -24.58
N TYR A 344 40.56 -2.99 -24.13
CA TYR A 344 39.76 -1.76 -24.18
C TYR A 344 39.11 -1.50 -22.84
N ALA A 345 38.71 -0.25 -22.61
CA ALA A 345 37.84 0.13 -21.51
C ALA A 345 36.61 0.86 -22.03
N THR A 346 35.44 0.48 -21.54
CA THR A 346 34.19 1.22 -21.72
C THR A 346 34.00 2.17 -20.55
N HIS A 347 33.46 3.34 -20.85
CA HIS A 347 33.14 4.39 -19.89
C HIS A 347 31.72 4.89 -20.13
N ASP A 348 30.92 4.97 -19.07
CA ASP A 348 29.63 5.64 -19.12
C ASP A 348 29.76 7.11 -18.68
N ASN A 349 28.68 7.88 -18.85
CA ASN A 349 28.60 9.29 -18.48
C ASN A 349 28.40 9.53 -16.97
N TRP A 350 28.41 8.48 -16.13
CA TRP A 350 28.26 8.55 -14.67
C TRP A 350 29.50 8.07 -13.91
N GLY A 351 30.60 7.84 -14.63
CA GLY A 351 31.89 7.47 -14.05
C GLY A 351 32.07 5.96 -13.85
N GLY A 352 31.20 5.13 -14.42
CA GLY A 352 31.40 3.70 -14.52
C GLY A 352 32.39 3.34 -15.61
N GLN A 353 33.19 2.31 -15.34
CA GLN A 353 34.20 1.79 -16.24
C GLN A 353 34.21 0.27 -16.21
N THR A 354 34.33 -0.38 -17.36
CA THR A 354 34.61 -1.82 -17.45
C THR A 354 35.74 -2.05 -18.44
N GLN A 355 36.59 -3.04 -18.16
CA GLN A 355 37.67 -3.42 -19.05
C GLN A 355 37.35 -4.74 -19.73
N GLY A 356 37.74 -4.86 -20.99
CA GLY A 356 37.54 -6.06 -21.79
C GLY A 356 38.75 -6.37 -22.66
N ILE A 357 38.76 -7.61 -23.15
CA ILE A 357 39.76 -8.10 -24.10
C ILE A 357 39.01 -8.65 -25.31
N LEU A 358 39.45 -8.22 -26.49
CA LEU A 358 39.06 -8.77 -27.77
C LEU A 358 40.22 -9.61 -28.31
N VAL A 359 39.93 -10.81 -28.82
CA VAL A 359 40.95 -11.71 -29.34
C VAL A 359 40.84 -11.77 -30.86
N PHE A 360 41.94 -11.55 -31.55
CA PHE A 360 42.00 -11.68 -33.01
C PHE A 360 42.78 -12.92 -33.40
N ARG A 361 42.27 -13.65 -34.39
CA ARG A 361 42.99 -14.70 -35.08
C ARG A 361 43.46 -14.18 -36.43
N VAL A 362 44.75 -13.91 -36.54
CA VAL A 362 45.37 -13.29 -37.70
C VAL A 362 45.83 -14.37 -38.68
N LYS A 363 45.27 -14.35 -39.88
CA LYS A 363 45.58 -15.29 -40.98
C LYS A 363 46.23 -14.57 -42.15
N SER A 364 46.97 -15.30 -43.00
CA SER A 364 47.52 -14.73 -44.23
C SER A 364 46.41 -14.48 -45.25
N GLY A 365 46.33 -13.26 -45.77
CA GLY A 365 45.45 -12.91 -46.89
C GLY A 365 46.06 -13.21 -48.27
N GLU A 366 47.25 -13.83 -48.32
CA GLU A 366 47.95 -14.10 -49.57
C GLU A 366 47.44 -15.37 -50.29
N GLY A 367 47.49 -15.35 -51.62
CA GLY A 367 47.14 -16.50 -52.45
C GLY A 367 45.64 -16.79 -52.54
N ALA A 368 45.29 -17.91 -53.17
CA ALA A 368 43.90 -18.32 -53.37
C ALA A 368 43.18 -18.63 -52.04
N GLU A 369 43.90 -19.13 -51.04
CA GLU A 369 43.35 -19.43 -49.70
C GLU A 369 42.93 -18.14 -48.98
N GLY A 370 43.76 -17.09 -49.00
CA GLY A 370 43.41 -15.79 -48.40
C GLY A 370 42.22 -15.12 -49.08
N GLN A 371 42.12 -15.21 -50.41
CA GLN A 371 40.94 -14.71 -51.16
C GLN A 371 39.66 -15.48 -50.81
N GLN A 372 39.77 -16.79 -50.60
CA GLN A 372 38.64 -17.63 -50.18
C GLN A 372 38.19 -17.29 -48.75
N VAL A 373 39.12 -17.05 -47.83
CA VAL A 373 38.79 -16.62 -46.46
C VAL A 373 38.17 -15.21 -46.46
N MET A 374 38.68 -14.25 -47.22
CA MET A 374 38.03 -12.94 -47.39
C MET A 374 36.59 -13.06 -47.90
N ALA A 375 36.38 -13.84 -48.96
CA ALA A 375 35.05 -14.05 -49.51
C ALA A 375 34.10 -14.75 -48.51
N SER A 376 34.62 -15.67 -47.68
CA SER A 376 33.88 -16.29 -46.57
C SER A 376 33.48 -15.26 -45.53
N LEU A 377 34.41 -14.42 -45.09
CA LEU A 377 34.15 -13.37 -44.09
C LEU A 377 33.13 -12.34 -44.59
N GLU A 378 33.21 -11.91 -45.84
CA GLU A 378 32.23 -11.01 -46.46
C GLU A 378 30.84 -11.67 -46.59
N ALA A 379 30.78 -12.96 -46.90
CA ALA A 379 29.54 -13.73 -46.96
C ALA A 379 28.92 -13.92 -45.57
N GLU A 380 29.74 -14.27 -44.58
CA GLU A 380 29.36 -14.37 -43.16
C GLU A 380 28.80 -13.04 -42.64
N GLN A 381 29.44 -11.91 -42.99
CA GLN A 381 28.97 -10.59 -42.57
C GLN A 381 27.62 -10.24 -43.20
N LYS A 382 27.41 -10.54 -44.50
CA LYS A 382 26.09 -10.37 -45.15
C LYS A 382 25.01 -11.25 -44.53
N GLN A 383 25.36 -12.49 -44.18
CA GLN A 383 24.47 -13.43 -43.52
C GLN A 383 24.10 -12.94 -42.11
N GLN A 384 25.07 -12.43 -41.33
CA GLN A 384 24.84 -11.85 -40.00
C GLN A 384 23.89 -10.65 -40.04
N VAL A 385 24.00 -9.77 -41.03
CA VAL A 385 23.06 -8.63 -41.19
C VAL A 385 21.64 -9.12 -41.47
N LEU A 386 21.49 -10.15 -42.32
CA LEU A 386 20.19 -10.75 -42.61
C LEU A 386 19.59 -11.43 -41.37
N GLU A 387 20.40 -12.22 -40.64
CA GLU A 387 20.01 -12.89 -39.41
C GLU A 387 19.57 -11.88 -38.34
N ARG A 388 20.31 -10.78 -38.15
CA ARG A 388 19.91 -9.70 -37.23
C ARG A 388 18.56 -9.07 -37.58
N GLY A 389 18.29 -8.85 -38.87
CA GLY A 389 16.98 -8.36 -39.31
C GLY A 389 15.83 -9.32 -39.00
N ILE A 390 16.08 -10.63 -39.13
CA ILE A 390 15.12 -11.68 -38.74
C ILE A 390 14.93 -11.69 -37.21
N HIS A 391 16.02 -11.60 -36.45
CA HIS A 391 15.98 -11.56 -34.98
C HIS A 391 15.19 -10.36 -34.46
N ILE A 392 15.42 -9.14 -34.98
CA ILE A 392 14.65 -7.94 -34.58
C ILE A 392 13.16 -8.10 -34.92
N THR A 393 12.85 -8.68 -36.09
CA THR A 393 11.46 -8.86 -36.52
C THR A 393 10.72 -9.83 -35.62
N GLY A 394 11.31 -11.02 -35.37
CA GLY A 394 10.74 -12.01 -34.46
C GLY A 394 10.68 -11.53 -33.01
N ALA A 395 11.68 -10.76 -32.56
CA ALA A 395 11.69 -10.13 -31.25
C ALA A 395 10.53 -9.14 -31.06
N ALA A 396 10.23 -8.33 -32.09
CA ALA A 396 9.09 -7.43 -32.05
C ALA A 396 7.77 -8.21 -32.02
N GLU A 397 7.64 -9.26 -32.85
CA GLU A 397 6.45 -10.13 -32.86
C GLU A 397 6.21 -10.82 -31.51
N ALA A 398 7.27 -11.17 -30.77
CA ALA A 398 7.16 -11.78 -29.44
C ALA A 398 6.58 -10.81 -28.38
N ILE A 399 6.66 -9.50 -28.61
CA ILE A 399 6.17 -8.44 -27.71
C ILE A 399 4.83 -7.87 -28.19
N GLU A 400 4.67 -7.69 -29.50
CA GLU A 400 3.55 -7.00 -30.11
C GLU A 400 2.19 -7.60 -29.74
N ASN A 401 1.22 -6.72 -29.43
CA ASN A 401 -0.19 -7.04 -29.24
C ASN A 401 -0.49 -8.08 -28.14
N ARG A 402 0.43 -8.33 -27.22
CA ARG A 402 0.13 -9.13 -26.03
C ARG A 402 -0.73 -8.33 -25.06
N ASP A 403 -1.74 -8.98 -24.51
CA ASP A 403 -2.52 -8.50 -23.37
C ASP A 403 -2.33 -9.52 -22.24
N ILE A 404 -1.54 -9.14 -21.24
CA ILE A 404 -1.15 -10.03 -20.15
C ILE A 404 -1.91 -9.61 -18.89
N ASP A 405 -2.78 -10.49 -18.39
CA ASP A 405 -3.47 -10.31 -17.11
C ASP A 405 -2.48 -10.54 -15.96
N ILE A 406 -2.38 -9.58 -15.05
CA ILE A 406 -1.42 -9.62 -13.95
C ILE A 406 -2.13 -9.35 -12.61
N PRO A 407 -2.17 -10.33 -11.70
CA PRO A 407 -2.81 -10.18 -10.40
C PRO A 407 -2.11 -9.12 -9.53
N VAL A 408 -2.90 -8.24 -8.92
CA VAL A 408 -2.42 -7.18 -8.02
C VAL A 408 -2.02 -7.79 -6.67
N GLY A 409 -0.90 -7.31 -6.12
CA GLY A 409 -0.45 -7.63 -4.76
C GLY A 409 0.14 -9.02 -4.55
N VAL A 410 0.33 -9.85 -5.59
CA VAL A 410 1.02 -11.15 -5.43
C VAL A 410 2.55 -11.05 -5.58
N GLY A 411 3.08 -9.83 -5.69
CA GLY A 411 4.49 -9.54 -5.99
C GLY A 411 4.79 -9.51 -7.49
N PRO A 412 6.08 -9.42 -7.88
CA PRO A 412 6.49 -9.38 -9.29
C PRO A 412 6.13 -10.66 -10.05
N VAL A 413 5.38 -10.51 -11.14
CA VAL A 413 4.96 -11.61 -12.02
C VAL A 413 5.84 -11.65 -13.26
N ALA A 414 6.43 -12.81 -13.56
CA ALA A 414 7.22 -13.01 -14.77
C ALA A 414 6.33 -12.93 -16.03
N LEU A 415 6.76 -12.13 -17.00
CA LEU A 415 5.98 -11.86 -18.21
C LEU A 415 6.05 -12.99 -19.25
N LYS A 416 7.13 -13.77 -19.25
CA LYS A 416 7.35 -14.94 -20.13
C LYS A 416 7.02 -14.63 -21.60
N LEU A 417 7.85 -13.79 -22.19
CA LEU A 417 7.64 -13.29 -23.54
C LEU A 417 8.01 -14.31 -24.63
N ASP A 418 8.73 -15.38 -24.26
CA ASP A 418 9.25 -16.40 -25.17
C ASP A 418 10.13 -15.77 -26.25
N PHE A 419 11.11 -14.98 -25.80
CA PHE A 419 11.93 -14.15 -26.68
C PHE A 419 12.80 -15.03 -27.61
N PRO A 420 12.82 -14.78 -28.94
CA PRO A 420 13.31 -15.78 -29.90
C PRO A 420 14.83 -15.79 -30.10
N THR A 421 15.59 -15.02 -29.32
CA THR A 421 17.04 -14.89 -29.47
C THR A 421 17.72 -14.51 -28.16
N ASP A 422 18.95 -14.99 -27.96
CA ASP A 422 19.87 -14.59 -26.91
C ASP A 422 21.09 -13.83 -27.47
N ASP A 423 21.04 -13.43 -28.75
CA ASP A 423 22.13 -12.73 -29.43
C ASP A 423 22.53 -11.45 -28.65
N PRO A 424 23.78 -11.35 -28.16
CA PRO A 424 24.24 -10.20 -27.38
C PRO A 424 24.30 -8.90 -28.20
N ALA A 425 24.18 -8.96 -29.53
CA ALA A 425 24.01 -7.77 -30.36
C ALA A 425 22.59 -7.20 -30.30
N VAL A 426 21.59 -8.00 -29.89
CA VAL A 426 20.20 -7.56 -29.77
C VAL A 426 19.94 -7.00 -28.38
N SER A 427 19.45 -5.76 -28.34
CA SER A 427 19.09 -5.06 -27.11
C SER A 427 17.71 -4.40 -27.22
N LEU A 428 17.07 -4.17 -26.08
CA LEU A 428 15.77 -3.56 -25.97
C LEU A 428 15.89 -2.34 -25.06
N LYS A 429 15.68 -1.15 -25.60
CA LYS A 429 15.56 0.07 -24.81
C LYS A 429 14.10 0.27 -24.43
N VAL A 430 13.82 0.53 -23.15
CA VAL A 430 12.47 0.92 -22.72
C VAL A 430 12.14 2.29 -23.33
N SER A 431 11.17 2.33 -24.24
CA SER A 431 10.72 3.54 -24.94
C SER A 431 9.39 4.08 -24.41
N GLY A 432 8.63 3.25 -23.68
CA GLY A 432 7.44 3.64 -22.94
C GLY A 432 7.37 2.91 -21.60
N TYR A 433 7.57 3.64 -20.50
CA TYR A 433 7.49 3.08 -19.15
C TYR A 433 6.02 3.04 -18.67
N PRO A 434 5.57 1.99 -17.96
CA PRO A 434 4.20 1.92 -17.48
C PRO A 434 3.89 3.08 -16.52
N ALA A 435 2.68 3.65 -16.63
CA ALA A 435 2.28 4.79 -15.80
C ALA A 435 2.18 4.43 -14.30
N THR A 436 1.91 3.15 -14.00
CA THR A 436 1.81 2.58 -12.65
C THR A 436 2.49 1.22 -12.59
N GLY A 437 2.94 0.82 -11.41
CA GLY A 437 3.63 -0.44 -11.17
C GLY A 437 5.10 -0.39 -11.58
N THR A 438 5.78 -1.53 -11.44
CA THR A 438 7.23 -1.59 -11.55
C THR A 438 7.65 -2.69 -12.52
N LEU A 439 8.51 -2.34 -13.48
CA LEU A 439 9.24 -3.31 -14.29
C LEU A 439 10.55 -3.68 -13.59
N SER A 440 10.85 -4.97 -13.52
CA SER A 440 12.07 -5.45 -12.88
C SER A 440 12.62 -6.71 -13.51
N LEU A 441 13.90 -6.93 -13.31
CA LEU A 441 14.58 -8.22 -13.42
C LEU A 441 14.82 -8.77 -12.00
N PRO A 442 15.19 -10.05 -11.83
CA PRO A 442 15.52 -10.63 -10.52
C PRO A 442 16.49 -9.78 -9.68
N ASP A 443 17.46 -9.17 -10.36
CA ASP A 443 18.58 -8.45 -9.75
C ASP A 443 18.45 -6.92 -9.71
N ARG A 444 17.53 -6.33 -10.51
CA ARG A 444 17.37 -4.87 -10.57
C ARG A 444 15.97 -4.42 -10.96
N THR A 445 15.57 -3.25 -10.48
CA THR A 445 14.41 -2.51 -10.98
C THR A 445 14.80 -1.74 -12.23
N LEU A 446 13.93 -1.71 -13.23
CA LEU A 446 14.13 -0.93 -14.45
C LEU A 446 13.57 0.48 -14.27
N SER A 447 14.31 1.48 -14.72
CA SER A 447 13.90 2.88 -14.77
C SER A 447 13.46 3.26 -16.20
N PRO A 448 12.81 4.41 -16.40
CA PRO A 448 12.69 4.98 -17.74
C PRO A 448 14.07 5.06 -18.41
N GLU A 449 14.13 4.77 -19.71
CA GLU A 449 15.37 4.69 -20.51
C GLU A 449 16.27 3.47 -20.26
N SER A 450 15.98 2.61 -19.28
CA SER A 450 16.75 1.38 -19.06
C SER A 450 16.79 0.51 -20.31
N SER A 451 17.90 -0.20 -20.49
CA SER A 451 18.09 -1.16 -21.59
C SER A 451 18.27 -2.57 -21.05
N LEU A 452 17.78 -3.54 -21.83
CA LEU A 452 17.93 -4.97 -21.59
C LEU A 452 18.69 -5.61 -22.75
N MET A 453 19.51 -6.60 -22.44
CA MET A 453 20.03 -7.51 -23.47
C MET A 453 19.00 -8.60 -23.77
N ALA A 454 19.05 -9.19 -24.97
CA ALA A 454 18.14 -10.25 -25.40
C ALA A 454 18.01 -11.39 -24.38
N GLY A 455 19.13 -11.87 -23.83
CA GLY A 455 19.15 -12.93 -22.81
C GLY A 455 18.53 -12.56 -21.44
N GLU A 456 18.15 -11.30 -21.23
CA GLU A 456 17.48 -10.84 -20.00
C GLU A 456 15.96 -10.77 -20.15
N VAL A 457 15.43 -10.74 -21.38
CA VAL A 457 14.02 -10.42 -21.66
C VAL A 457 13.06 -11.43 -21.04
N ASP A 458 13.38 -12.72 -21.08
CA ASP A 458 12.53 -13.76 -20.47
C ASP A 458 12.51 -13.72 -18.93
N ARG A 459 13.44 -12.97 -18.32
CA ARG A 459 13.48 -12.72 -16.87
C ARG A 459 12.72 -11.45 -16.49
N LEU A 460 12.11 -10.75 -17.45
CA LEU A 460 11.35 -9.54 -17.20
C LEU A 460 10.09 -9.85 -16.36
N ARG A 461 9.89 -9.04 -15.33
CA ARG A 461 8.77 -9.13 -14.40
C ARG A 461 8.05 -7.80 -14.34
N TYR A 462 6.77 -7.85 -14.03
CA TYR A 462 5.96 -6.68 -13.71
C TYR A 462 5.22 -6.89 -12.40
N GLU A 463 5.27 -5.89 -11.53
CA GLU A 463 4.44 -5.82 -10.32
C GLU A 463 3.43 -4.67 -10.50
N PRO A 464 2.13 -4.97 -10.59
CA PRO A 464 1.11 -3.93 -10.63
C PRO A 464 1.07 -3.13 -9.33
N GLN A 465 0.92 -1.82 -9.44
CA GLN A 465 0.70 -0.96 -8.28
C GLN A 465 -0.64 -1.28 -7.61
N ILE A 466 -0.65 -1.28 -6.28
CA ILE A 466 -1.90 -1.44 -5.50
C ILE A 466 -2.87 -0.30 -5.85
N GLY A 467 -4.12 -0.68 -6.15
CA GLY A 467 -5.16 0.25 -6.61
C GLY A 467 -5.15 0.55 -8.11
N ALA A 468 -4.21 0.00 -8.89
CA ALA A 468 -4.25 0.08 -10.35
C ALA A 468 -5.27 -0.92 -10.91
N GLY A 469 -6.21 -0.42 -11.74
CA GLY A 469 -7.16 -1.25 -12.48
C GLY A 469 -7.21 -0.94 -13.98
N ALA A 470 -6.53 0.11 -14.43
CA ALA A 470 -6.42 0.45 -15.84
C ALA A 470 -5.23 -0.31 -16.46
N PRO A 471 -5.39 -0.89 -17.65
CA PRO A 471 -4.26 -1.46 -18.36
C PRO A 471 -3.19 -0.40 -18.67
N VAL A 472 -1.94 -0.82 -18.62
CA VAL A 472 -0.78 0.00 -18.98
C VAL A 472 -0.12 -0.54 -20.23
N THR A 473 0.46 0.36 -21.02
CA THR A 473 1.26 -0.02 -22.19
C THR A 473 2.73 0.13 -21.86
N VAL A 474 3.51 -0.90 -22.19
CA VAL A 474 4.97 -0.86 -22.13
C VAL A 474 5.50 -0.87 -23.55
N GLY A 475 6.39 0.07 -23.86
CA GLY A 475 7.03 0.20 -25.15
C GLY A 475 8.52 -0.15 -25.08
N PHE A 476 8.99 -0.86 -26.09
CA PHE A 476 10.41 -1.15 -26.31
C PHE A 476 10.84 -0.68 -27.70
N GLU A 477 12.07 -0.22 -27.79
CA GLU A 477 12.80 -0.08 -29.05
C GLU A 477 13.84 -1.19 -29.12
N ILE A 478 13.64 -2.14 -30.03
CA ILE A 478 14.51 -3.30 -30.22
C ILE A 478 15.58 -2.92 -31.24
N ARG A 479 16.86 -3.16 -30.92
CA ARG A 479 18.02 -2.71 -31.69
C ARG A 479 18.99 -3.86 -31.88
N ALA A 480 19.60 -3.97 -33.07
CA ALA A 480 20.71 -4.91 -33.33
C ALA A 480 21.99 -4.24 -33.87
N ASP A 481 21.85 -3.06 -34.46
CA ASP A 481 22.95 -2.17 -34.83
C ASP A 481 22.48 -0.71 -34.87
N SER A 482 23.40 0.22 -35.17
CA SER A 482 23.15 1.66 -35.15
C SER A 482 22.13 2.16 -36.19
N ASN A 483 21.73 1.31 -37.16
CA ASN A 483 20.81 1.68 -38.23
C ASN A 483 19.53 0.81 -38.29
N SER A 484 19.40 -0.21 -37.45
CA SER A 484 18.26 -1.12 -37.42
C SER A 484 17.58 -1.09 -36.04
N SER A 485 16.42 -0.44 -35.98
CA SER A 485 15.52 -0.52 -34.82
C SER A 485 14.08 -0.80 -35.21
N LYS A 486 13.36 -1.52 -34.35
CA LYS A 486 11.93 -1.79 -34.50
C LYS A 486 11.22 -1.51 -33.16
N PRO A 487 10.18 -0.66 -33.14
CA PRO A 487 9.38 -0.47 -31.95
C PRO A 487 8.45 -1.67 -31.73
N ALA A 488 8.22 -2.03 -30.48
CA ALA A 488 7.23 -3.02 -30.09
C ALA A 488 6.53 -2.59 -28.80
N THR A 489 5.26 -2.94 -28.65
CA THR A 489 4.47 -2.59 -27.46
C THR A 489 3.68 -3.78 -26.96
N MET A 490 3.61 -3.92 -25.65
CA MET A 490 2.74 -4.88 -24.97
C MET A 490 1.80 -4.17 -24.00
N LYS A 491 0.63 -4.77 -23.77
CA LYS A 491 -0.34 -4.32 -22.80
C LYS A 491 -0.31 -5.23 -21.58
N LEU A 492 -0.25 -4.61 -20.41
CA LEU A 492 -0.32 -5.29 -19.11
C LEU A 492 -1.61 -4.86 -18.44
N SER A 493 -2.44 -5.82 -18.03
CA SER A 493 -3.77 -5.61 -17.49
C SER A 493 -3.80 -6.04 -16.01
N PRO A 494 -3.70 -5.09 -15.06
CA PRO A 494 -3.86 -5.40 -13.63
C PRO A 494 -5.23 -6.03 -13.34
N THR A 495 -5.24 -7.11 -12.57
CA THR A 495 -6.48 -7.80 -12.14
C THR A 495 -6.52 -7.99 -10.64
N VAL A 496 -7.71 -7.83 -10.05
CA VAL A 496 -7.96 -8.14 -8.64
C VAL A 496 -8.41 -9.60 -8.55
N ASP A 497 -7.86 -10.37 -7.62
CA ASP A 497 -8.27 -11.77 -7.46
C ASP A 497 -9.72 -11.83 -6.93
N PRO A 498 -10.56 -12.75 -7.42
CA PRO A 498 -11.91 -12.92 -6.92
C PRO A 498 -12.00 -13.11 -5.39
N CYS A 499 -10.99 -13.70 -4.74
CA CYS A 499 -10.96 -13.83 -3.29
C CYS A 499 -10.89 -12.47 -2.58
N ASP A 500 -10.07 -11.53 -3.07
CA ASP A 500 -9.95 -10.19 -2.49
C ASP A 500 -11.33 -9.51 -2.45
N THR A 501 -12.08 -9.57 -3.56
CA THR A 501 -13.43 -8.96 -3.64
C THR A 501 -14.50 -9.71 -2.84
N ALA A 502 -14.34 -11.02 -2.64
CA ALA A 502 -15.34 -11.86 -1.97
C ALA A 502 -15.15 -11.91 -0.45
N ALA A 503 -13.93 -11.66 0.04
CA ALA A 503 -13.58 -11.86 1.44
C ALA A 503 -12.43 -10.96 1.94
N GLY A 504 -12.09 -9.86 1.27
CA GLY A 504 -11.17 -8.84 1.79
C GLY A 504 -11.74 -8.10 3.02
N GLU A 505 -10.89 -7.66 3.95
CA GLU A 505 -11.28 -6.96 5.19
C GLU A 505 -11.03 -5.44 5.08
N PRO A 506 -11.99 -4.59 5.51
CA PRO A 506 -11.77 -3.16 5.64
C PRO A 506 -10.53 -2.79 6.46
N LEU A 507 -9.78 -1.81 5.95
CA LEU A 507 -8.55 -1.29 6.57
C LEU A 507 -7.43 -2.33 6.74
N ASP A 508 -7.48 -3.48 6.05
CA ASP A 508 -6.36 -4.41 6.05
C ASP A 508 -5.10 -3.77 5.45
N LEU A 509 -4.02 -3.77 6.22
CA LEU A 509 -2.72 -3.20 5.82
C LEU A 509 -2.04 -4.00 4.70
N GLN A 510 -2.54 -5.20 4.41
CA GLN A 510 -2.07 -6.09 3.35
C GLN A 510 -3.17 -6.36 2.31
N GLY A 511 -4.32 -5.67 2.44
CA GLY A 511 -5.43 -5.76 1.50
C GLY A 511 -5.17 -4.93 0.23
N VAL A 512 -5.83 -5.34 -0.85
CA VAL A 512 -5.75 -4.68 -2.17
C VAL A 512 -7.09 -4.12 -2.66
N VAL A 513 -8.14 -4.27 -1.83
CA VAL A 513 -9.50 -3.76 -2.08
C VAL A 513 -10.06 -3.12 -0.81
N PRO A 514 -11.16 -2.33 -0.89
CA PRO A 514 -11.82 -1.77 0.29
C PRO A 514 -12.32 -2.80 1.32
N GLY A 515 -12.59 -4.03 0.89
CA GLY A 515 -13.07 -5.13 1.73
C GLY A 515 -14.59 -5.13 1.95
N LEU A 516 -15.06 -6.17 2.64
CA LEU A 516 -16.46 -6.44 2.97
C LEU A 516 -16.61 -6.62 4.48
N LEU A 517 -17.72 -6.17 5.05
CA LEU A 517 -18.13 -6.52 6.41
C LEU A 517 -18.48 -8.00 6.50
N PRO A 518 -18.40 -8.63 7.70
CA PRO A 518 -18.62 -10.06 7.83
C PRO A 518 -20.00 -10.57 7.38
N ASN A 519 -21.02 -9.70 7.36
CA ASN A 519 -22.39 -9.99 6.89
C ASN A 519 -22.58 -9.81 5.37
N GLU A 520 -21.59 -9.23 4.67
CA GLU A 520 -21.61 -9.03 3.22
C GLU A 520 -20.91 -10.18 2.45
N ILE A 521 -20.17 -11.04 3.17
CA ILE A 521 -19.45 -12.18 2.59
C ILE A 521 -20.45 -13.24 2.09
N GLY A 522 -20.46 -13.46 0.78
CA GLY A 522 -21.36 -14.41 0.12
C GLY A 522 -20.94 -15.88 0.25
N ALA A 523 -21.88 -16.80 0.01
CA ALA A 523 -21.67 -18.25 0.14
C ALA A 523 -20.61 -18.83 -0.82
N THR A 524 -20.28 -18.13 -1.91
CA THR A 524 -19.27 -18.56 -2.89
C THR A 524 -17.84 -18.21 -2.48
N ALA A 525 -17.65 -17.37 -1.44
CA ALA A 525 -16.35 -16.85 -1.03
C ALA A 525 -15.33 -17.96 -0.70
N VAL A 526 -15.76 -19.02 -0.01
CA VAL A 526 -14.87 -20.14 0.36
C VAL A 526 -14.21 -20.76 -0.88
N LYS A 527 -15.00 -21.05 -1.92
CA LYS A 527 -14.50 -21.71 -3.14
C LYS A 527 -13.49 -20.85 -3.89
N VAL A 528 -13.76 -19.55 -4.03
CA VAL A 528 -12.84 -18.65 -4.74
C VAL A 528 -11.55 -18.43 -3.95
N CYS A 529 -11.63 -18.34 -2.62
CA CYS A 529 -10.45 -18.19 -1.77
C CYS A 529 -9.62 -19.48 -1.66
N GLU A 530 -10.23 -20.67 -1.69
CA GLU A 530 -9.49 -21.93 -1.83
C GLU A 530 -8.68 -21.97 -3.14
N ALA A 531 -9.25 -21.46 -4.24
CA ALA A 531 -8.55 -21.37 -5.52
C ALA A 531 -7.38 -20.39 -5.46
N ALA A 532 -7.56 -19.21 -4.84
CA ALA A 532 -6.51 -18.21 -4.66
C ALA A 532 -5.35 -18.76 -3.79
N VAL A 533 -5.65 -19.40 -2.66
CA VAL A 533 -4.64 -20.04 -1.79
C VAL A 533 -3.87 -21.14 -2.52
N LYS A 534 -4.52 -21.87 -3.44
CA LYS A 534 -3.87 -22.89 -4.26
C LYS A 534 -2.95 -22.28 -5.32
N ALA A 535 -3.39 -21.20 -5.97
CA ALA A 535 -2.61 -20.51 -7.00
C ALA A 535 -1.42 -19.74 -6.41
N TYR A 536 -1.59 -19.16 -5.23
CA TYR A 536 -0.62 -18.30 -4.56
C TYR A 536 -0.40 -18.72 -3.10
N PRO A 537 0.20 -19.90 -2.85
CA PRO A 537 0.34 -20.46 -1.51
C PRO A 537 1.17 -19.60 -0.57
N ASP A 538 2.05 -18.74 -1.10
CA ASP A 538 2.95 -17.87 -0.33
C ASP A 538 2.38 -16.48 -0.06
N VAL A 539 1.20 -16.17 -0.60
CA VAL A 539 0.50 -14.92 -0.33
C VAL A 539 -0.38 -15.08 0.92
N PRO A 540 0.02 -14.50 2.07
CA PRO A 540 -0.66 -14.76 3.34
C PRO A 540 -2.06 -14.14 3.43
N ARG A 541 -2.35 -13.07 2.65
CA ARG A 541 -3.68 -12.45 2.64
C ARG A 541 -4.77 -13.42 2.18
N PHE A 542 -4.53 -14.22 1.14
CA PHE A 542 -5.54 -15.16 0.64
C PHE A 542 -5.87 -16.26 1.67
N ARG A 543 -4.89 -16.65 2.50
CA ARG A 543 -5.14 -17.55 3.65
C ARG A 543 -6.01 -16.88 4.70
N TYR A 544 -5.78 -15.60 4.98
CA TYR A 544 -6.60 -14.83 5.92
C TYR A 544 -8.04 -14.64 5.40
N GLU A 545 -8.19 -14.24 4.14
CA GLU A 545 -9.49 -14.08 3.47
C GLU A 545 -10.26 -15.40 3.38
N LEU A 546 -9.58 -16.52 3.12
CA LEU A 546 -10.17 -17.85 3.27
C LEU A 546 -10.68 -18.08 4.70
N GLY A 547 -9.91 -17.71 5.72
CA GLY A 547 -10.33 -17.75 7.12
C GLY A 547 -11.61 -16.95 7.36
N ARG A 548 -11.72 -15.74 6.81
CA ARG A 548 -12.93 -14.90 6.89
C ARG A 548 -14.12 -15.56 6.19
N ALA A 549 -13.91 -16.09 4.99
CA ALA A 549 -14.94 -16.81 4.24
C ALA A 549 -15.45 -18.06 4.98
N LEU A 550 -14.55 -18.79 5.64
CA LEU A 550 -14.87 -19.97 6.44
C LEU A 550 -15.64 -19.59 7.72
N LEU A 551 -15.27 -18.49 8.40
CA LEU A 551 -16.07 -17.95 9.51
C LEU A 551 -17.47 -17.57 9.04
N ALA A 552 -17.58 -16.92 7.88
CA ALA A 552 -18.87 -16.56 7.30
C ALA A 552 -19.73 -17.77 6.94
N ALA A 553 -19.10 -18.87 6.52
CA ALA A 553 -19.74 -20.15 6.27
C ALA A 553 -20.00 -21.01 7.53
N GLY A 554 -19.62 -20.53 8.72
CA GLY A 554 -19.77 -21.26 9.99
C GLY A 554 -18.79 -22.42 10.18
N LYS A 555 -17.75 -22.54 9.35
CA LYS A 555 -16.70 -23.56 9.42
C LYS A 555 -15.57 -23.15 10.36
N VAL A 556 -15.88 -23.04 11.65
CA VAL A 556 -15.03 -22.36 12.64
C VAL A 556 -13.65 -23.00 12.83
N GLU A 557 -13.53 -24.33 12.84
CA GLU A 557 -12.22 -25.00 13.03
C GLU A 557 -11.32 -24.90 11.79
N GLU A 558 -11.89 -24.99 10.58
CA GLU A 558 -11.17 -24.75 9.33
C GLU A 558 -10.70 -23.29 9.27
N ALA A 559 -11.58 -22.35 9.63
CA ALA A 559 -11.26 -20.93 9.68
C ALA A 559 -10.10 -20.62 10.63
N LYS A 560 -10.18 -21.14 11.87
CA LYS A 560 -9.11 -21.00 12.87
C LYS A 560 -7.76 -21.42 12.30
N THR A 561 -7.73 -22.58 11.64
CA THR A 561 -6.50 -23.10 11.01
C THR A 561 -5.97 -22.14 9.95
N ALA A 562 -6.82 -21.66 9.05
CA ALA A 562 -6.44 -20.72 7.99
C ALA A 562 -5.91 -19.39 8.56
N VAL A 563 -6.56 -18.85 9.60
CA VAL A 563 -6.13 -17.62 10.29
C VAL A 563 -4.79 -17.85 11.01
N GLU A 564 -4.60 -18.98 11.70
CA GLU A 564 -3.32 -19.33 12.34
C GLU A 564 -2.17 -19.43 11.33
N GLU A 565 -2.42 -20.02 10.16
CA GLU A 565 -1.43 -20.11 9.09
C GLU A 565 -1.10 -18.74 8.49
N ALA A 566 -2.11 -17.90 8.23
CA ALA A 566 -1.90 -16.54 7.75
C ALA A 566 -1.07 -15.71 8.74
N ALA A 567 -1.39 -15.78 10.04
CA ALA A 567 -0.66 -15.11 11.10
C ALA A 567 0.80 -15.59 11.18
N LYS A 568 1.04 -16.91 11.09
CA LYS A 568 2.41 -17.49 11.06
C LYS A 568 3.22 -17.00 9.85
N LYS A 569 2.56 -16.76 8.72
CA LYS A 569 3.16 -16.17 7.51
C LYS A 569 3.25 -14.64 7.55
N GLY A 570 2.98 -14.01 8.71
CA GLY A 570 3.17 -12.58 8.91
C GLY A 570 1.96 -11.71 8.58
N HIS A 571 0.76 -12.28 8.35
CA HIS A 571 -0.45 -11.49 8.12
C HIS A 571 -0.89 -10.74 9.39
N VAL A 572 -0.77 -9.41 9.38
CA VAL A 572 -0.99 -8.57 10.57
C VAL A 572 -2.44 -8.65 11.06
N ARG A 573 -3.42 -8.54 10.15
CA ARG A 573 -4.84 -8.61 10.52
C ARG A 573 -5.24 -10.00 11.05
N ALA A 574 -4.58 -11.06 10.59
CA ALA A 574 -4.85 -12.41 11.09
C ALA A 574 -4.42 -12.57 12.56
N VAL A 575 -3.35 -11.90 12.98
CA VAL A 575 -2.93 -11.83 14.39
C VAL A 575 -4.02 -11.19 15.25
N PHE A 576 -4.63 -10.09 14.77
CA PHE A 576 -5.78 -9.48 15.43
C PHE A 576 -6.97 -10.44 15.52
N GLU A 577 -7.32 -11.10 14.41
CA GLU A 577 -8.45 -12.04 14.34
C GLU A 577 -8.29 -13.18 15.35
N LEU A 578 -7.10 -13.78 15.47
CA LEU A 578 -6.82 -14.77 16.52
C LEU A 578 -7.08 -14.20 17.92
N GLY A 579 -6.66 -12.95 18.18
CA GLY A 579 -6.95 -12.27 19.43
C GLY A 579 -8.45 -12.12 19.68
N TYR A 580 -9.21 -11.81 18.64
CA TYR A 580 -10.68 -11.75 18.69
C TYR A 580 -11.31 -13.12 18.97
N MET A 581 -10.81 -14.19 18.36
CA MET A 581 -11.27 -15.56 18.66
C MET A 581 -11.01 -15.96 20.12
N TYR A 582 -9.84 -15.63 20.68
CA TYR A 582 -9.55 -15.84 22.12
C TYR A 582 -10.43 -14.99 23.04
N ALA A 583 -10.70 -13.73 22.68
CA ALA A 583 -11.52 -12.83 23.50
C ALA A 583 -12.99 -13.24 23.55
N THR A 584 -13.49 -13.86 22.48
CA THR A 584 -14.89 -14.27 22.29
C THR A 584 -15.15 -15.74 22.58
N GLY A 585 -14.12 -16.59 22.52
CA GLY A 585 -14.25 -18.05 22.60
C GLY A 585 -14.73 -18.69 21.30
N THR A 586 -14.46 -18.06 20.16
CA THR A 586 -14.86 -18.59 18.84
C THR A 586 -13.92 -19.73 18.43
N GLY A 587 -14.40 -20.98 18.46
CA GLY A 587 -13.57 -22.17 18.14
C GLY A 587 -12.51 -22.51 19.19
N MET A 588 -12.60 -21.91 20.38
CA MET A 588 -11.63 -22.11 21.46
C MET A 588 -12.17 -21.63 22.82
N ALA A 589 -11.46 -21.96 23.90
CA ALA A 589 -11.76 -21.40 25.21
C ALA A 589 -11.43 -19.90 25.27
N ILE A 590 -12.20 -19.14 26.04
CA ILE A 590 -11.93 -17.71 26.27
C ILE A 590 -10.62 -17.57 27.02
N ASP A 591 -9.68 -16.80 26.46
CA ASP A 591 -8.43 -16.42 27.11
C ASP A 591 -8.14 -14.93 26.84
N ARG A 592 -8.46 -14.08 27.81
CA ARG A 592 -8.28 -12.63 27.69
C ARG A 592 -6.81 -12.21 27.73
N THR A 593 -5.95 -12.97 28.41
CA THR A 593 -4.53 -12.66 28.49
C THR A 593 -3.89 -12.87 27.12
N GLN A 594 -4.17 -14.00 26.50
CA GLN A 594 -3.70 -14.31 25.15
C GLN A 594 -4.27 -13.35 24.11
N ALA A 595 -5.56 -13.01 24.21
CA ALA A 595 -6.19 -12.01 23.34
C ALA A 595 -5.47 -10.66 23.39
N ASN A 596 -5.21 -10.15 24.60
CA ASN A 596 -4.53 -8.87 24.79
C ASN A 596 -3.08 -8.88 24.26
N ALA A 597 -2.37 -10.01 24.38
CA ALA A 597 -1.04 -10.15 23.79
C ALA A 597 -1.08 -10.04 22.26
N LEU A 598 -2.06 -10.68 21.62
CA LEU A 598 -2.25 -10.63 20.16
C LEU A 598 -2.72 -9.26 19.69
N TYR A 599 -3.65 -8.60 20.40
CA TYR A 599 -4.06 -7.23 20.10
C TYR A 599 -2.90 -6.25 20.18
N LYS A 600 -2.05 -6.36 21.21
CA LYS A 600 -0.84 -5.56 21.30
C LYS A 600 0.11 -5.84 20.14
N ALA A 601 0.33 -7.10 19.77
CA ALA A 601 1.21 -7.45 18.66
C ALA A 601 0.72 -6.89 17.31
N ALA A 602 -0.58 -6.94 17.06
CA ALA A 602 -1.19 -6.32 15.88
C ALA A 602 -1.08 -4.78 15.93
N ALA A 603 -1.39 -4.16 17.07
CA ALA A 603 -1.27 -2.71 17.27
C ALA A 603 0.16 -2.21 17.05
N ASP A 604 1.17 -2.92 17.57
CA ASP A 604 2.59 -2.58 17.40
C ASP A 604 3.03 -2.66 15.92
N LYS A 605 2.30 -3.40 15.08
CA LYS A 605 2.50 -3.48 13.63
C LYS A 605 1.68 -2.48 12.83
N GLY A 606 0.87 -1.65 13.48
CA GLY A 606 0.06 -0.61 12.83
C GLY A 606 -1.40 -0.98 12.62
N ASP A 607 -1.86 -2.14 13.09
CA ASP A 607 -3.21 -2.64 12.81
C ASP A 607 -4.30 -1.80 13.50
N PRO A 608 -5.23 -1.14 12.78
CA PRO A 608 -6.21 -0.24 13.41
C PRO A 608 -7.23 -0.97 14.30
N TYR A 609 -7.62 -2.22 14.02
CA TYR A 609 -8.51 -2.97 14.92
C TYR A 609 -7.74 -3.45 16.16
N GLY A 610 -6.48 -3.88 15.98
CA GLY A 610 -5.54 -4.18 17.05
C GLY A 610 -5.34 -3.00 17.98
N MET A 611 -5.07 -1.81 17.44
CA MET A 611 -5.00 -0.55 18.17
C MET A 611 -6.29 -0.26 18.93
N THR A 612 -7.45 -0.48 18.31
CA THR A 612 -8.74 -0.25 18.95
C THR A 612 -8.96 -1.20 20.13
N SER A 613 -8.79 -2.50 19.94
CA SER A 613 -9.00 -3.51 20.98
C SER A 613 -7.98 -3.40 22.11
N TRP A 614 -6.70 -3.17 21.77
CA TRP A 614 -5.66 -2.93 22.76
C TRP A 614 -5.86 -1.62 23.51
N GLY A 615 -6.22 -0.56 22.79
CA GLY A 615 -6.57 0.75 23.33
C GLY A 615 -7.73 0.66 24.31
N ARG A 616 -8.80 -0.06 23.95
CA ARG A 616 -9.95 -0.33 24.82
C ARG A 616 -9.57 -1.12 26.07
N ALA A 617 -8.68 -2.11 25.93
CA ALA A 617 -8.20 -2.91 27.07
C ALA A 617 -7.40 -2.05 28.07
N LEU A 618 -6.48 -1.22 27.59
CA LEU A 618 -5.71 -0.29 28.43
C LEU A 618 -6.58 0.80 29.05
N PHE A 619 -7.50 1.38 28.26
CA PHE A 619 -8.37 2.46 28.71
C PHE A 619 -9.30 2.01 29.85
N ASN A 620 -9.82 0.79 29.79
CA ASN A 620 -10.77 0.27 30.78
C ASN A 620 -10.17 -0.73 31.79
N GLY A 621 -8.91 -1.12 31.64
CA GLY A 621 -8.28 -2.15 32.49
C GLY A 621 -8.81 -3.56 32.27
N TYR A 622 -9.25 -3.90 31.05
CA TYR A 622 -9.83 -5.22 30.76
C TYR A 622 -8.75 -6.30 30.64
N GLY A 623 -8.49 -7.01 31.73
CA GLY A 623 -7.50 -8.10 31.78
C GLY A 623 -6.05 -7.61 31.73
N VAL A 624 -5.82 -6.30 31.91
CA VAL A 624 -4.50 -5.65 32.00
C VAL A 624 -4.54 -4.49 32.97
N LYS A 625 -3.37 -4.06 33.46
CA LYS A 625 -3.25 -2.81 34.22
C LYS A 625 -3.68 -1.65 33.32
N SER A 626 -4.57 -0.80 33.83
CA SER A 626 -5.06 0.37 33.10
C SER A 626 -3.93 1.37 32.83
N ASP A 627 -3.95 1.92 31.62
CA ASP A 627 -3.15 3.06 31.16
C ASP A 627 -4.06 3.90 30.26
N THR A 628 -4.88 4.76 30.86
CA THR A 628 -5.90 5.55 30.16
C THR A 628 -5.29 6.39 29.04
N ALA A 629 -4.15 7.06 29.30
CA ALA A 629 -3.52 7.96 28.35
C ALA A 629 -3.06 7.20 27.09
N LYS A 630 -2.39 6.05 27.28
CA LYS A 630 -2.00 5.19 26.16
C LYS A 630 -3.20 4.58 25.45
N GLY A 631 -4.23 4.17 26.19
CA GLY A 631 -5.46 3.65 25.63
C GLY A 631 -6.16 4.66 24.72
N LEU A 632 -6.27 5.91 25.17
CA LEU A 632 -6.84 7.01 24.40
C LEU A 632 -6.01 7.33 23.14
N ASP A 633 -4.68 7.36 23.25
CA ASP A 633 -3.79 7.60 22.10
C ASP A 633 -3.95 6.53 21.01
N LEU A 634 -4.06 5.26 21.38
CA LEU A 634 -4.29 4.16 20.44
C LEU A 634 -5.67 4.28 19.74
N LEU A 635 -6.71 4.67 20.47
CA LEU A 635 -8.04 4.89 19.89
C LEU A 635 -8.03 6.07 18.91
N LEU A 636 -7.37 7.18 19.26
CA LEU A 636 -7.22 8.33 18.37
C LEU A 636 -6.45 7.97 17.09
N LYS A 637 -5.38 7.18 17.21
CA LYS A 637 -4.62 6.68 16.05
C LYS A 637 -5.47 5.78 15.16
N ALA A 638 -6.19 4.82 15.73
CA ALA A 638 -7.10 3.97 14.96
C ALA A 638 -8.17 4.79 14.23
N ALA A 639 -8.76 5.78 14.91
CA ALA A 639 -9.73 6.70 14.30
C ALA A 639 -9.09 7.53 13.16
N ALA A 640 -7.87 8.02 13.33
CA ALA A 640 -7.14 8.75 12.28
C ALA A 640 -6.84 7.89 11.04
N MET A 641 -6.81 6.56 11.19
CA MET A 641 -6.69 5.58 10.09
C MET A 641 -8.04 5.21 9.47
N GLY A 642 -9.15 5.80 9.95
CA GLY A 642 -10.50 5.59 9.45
C GLY A 642 -11.31 4.51 10.20
N HIS A 643 -10.83 4.00 11.33
CA HIS A 643 -11.54 2.94 12.08
C HIS A 643 -12.78 3.49 12.79
N THR A 644 -13.96 3.14 12.29
CA THR A 644 -15.23 3.74 12.71
C THR A 644 -15.65 3.29 14.11
N TYR A 645 -15.36 2.05 14.54
CA TYR A 645 -15.60 1.63 15.92
C TYR A 645 -14.73 2.39 16.93
N ALA A 646 -13.52 2.82 16.55
CA ALA A 646 -12.70 3.68 17.40
C ALA A 646 -13.30 5.08 17.51
N MET A 647 -13.83 5.63 16.41
CA MET A 647 -14.57 6.89 16.43
C MET A 647 -15.80 6.81 17.34
N ASN A 648 -16.55 5.71 17.27
CA ASN A 648 -17.71 5.46 18.14
C ASN A 648 -17.30 5.33 19.62
N ASP A 649 -16.20 4.64 19.91
CA ASP A 649 -15.65 4.55 21.27
C ASP A 649 -15.21 5.91 21.80
N LEU A 650 -14.51 6.70 20.99
CA LEU A 650 -14.08 8.06 21.33
C LEU A 650 -15.27 8.97 21.57
N ALA A 651 -16.31 8.89 20.72
CA ALA A 651 -17.53 9.63 20.91
C ALA A 651 -18.22 9.28 22.24
N ALA A 652 -18.28 7.99 22.60
CA ALA A 652 -18.80 7.58 23.90
C ALA A 652 -17.92 8.11 25.06
N ILE A 653 -16.60 8.00 24.95
CA ILE A 653 -15.66 8.50 25.96
C ILE A 653 -15.83 10.01 26.18
N PHE A 654 -15.91 10.80 25.11
CA PHE A 654 -16.07 12.25 25.22
C PHE A 654 -17.50 12.66 25.59
N THR A 655 -18.51 11.84 25.31
CA THR A 655 -19.87 12.11 25.82
C THR A 655 -19.95 11.89 27.33
N GLU A 656 -19.35 10.81 27.82
CA GLU A 656 -19.46 10.39 29.23
C GLU A 656 -18.44 11.09 30.16
N GLY A 657 -17.24 11.39 29.66
CA GLY A 657 -16.13 11.91 30.47
C GLY A 657 -15.70 10.93 31.57
N ARG A 658 -15.01 9.84 31.18
CA ARG A 658 -14.64 8.74 32.11
C ARG A 658 -13.14 8.46 32.12
N ASN A 659 -12.70 7.77 33.19
CA ASN A 659 -11.31 7.34 33.41
C ASN A 659 -10.25 8.46 33.38
N GLY A 660 -10.66 9.70 33.73
CA GLY A 660 -9.78 10.88 33.73
C GLY A 660 -9.87 11.76 32.49
N VAL A 661 -10.63 11.35 31.47
CA VAL A 661 -10.95 12.18 30.30
C VAL A 661 -12.14 13.08 30.61
N THR A 662 -12.05 14.36 30.28
CA THR A 662 -13.14 15.32 30.47
C THR A 662 -14.22 15.12 29.40
N ALA A 663 -15.49 15.25 29.79
CA ALA A 663 -16.60 15.21 28.83
C ALA A 663 -16.56 16.44 27.90
N ASP A 664 -16.71 16.20 26.60
CA ASP A 664 -16.88 17.19 25.55
C ASP A 664 -17.81 16.62 24.47
N ALA A 665 -19.10 16.97 24.58
CA ALA A 665 -20.12 16.48 23.65
C ALA A 665 -19.93 17.03 22.22
N ALA A 666 -19.34 18.21 22.04
CA ALA A 666 -19.07 18.76 20.71
C ALA A 666 -17.96 17.99 20.00
N ARG A 667 -16.93 17.60 20.77
CA ARG A 667 -15.88 16.69 20.28
C ARG A 667 -16.42 15.30 19.96
N ALA A 668 -17.30 14.76 20.81
CA ALA A 668 -17.97 13.49 20.52
C ALA A 668 -18.72 13.53 19.17
N VAL A 669 -19.46 14.61 18.92
CA VAL A 669 -20.18 14.83 17.65
C VAL A 669 -19.22 14.86 16.47
N ALA A 670 -18.05 15.49 16.57
CA ALA A 670 -17.08 15.54 15.46
C ALA A 670 -16.61 14.13 15.04
N PHE A 671 -16.37 13.22 15.99
CA PHE A 671 -16.05 11.82 15.69
C PHE A 671 -17.22 11.07 15.04
N LEU A 672 -18.45 11.32 15.51
CA LEU A 672 -19.64 10.73 14.90
C LEU A 672 -19.89 11.25 13.48
N GLU A 673 -19.72 12.55 13.23
CA GLU A 673 -19.79 13.15 11.90
C GLU A 673 -18.75 12.50 10.96
N ALA A 674 -17.52 12.28 11.44
CA ALA A 674 -16.48 11.58 10.68
C ALA A 674 -16.87 10.11 10.37
N GLY A 675 -17.51 9.41 11.29
CA GLY A 675 -18.04 8.07 11.04
C GLY A 675 -19.20 8.06 10.04
N VAL A 676 -20.11 9.02 10.11
CA VAL A 676 -21.22 9.19 9.16
C VAL A 676 -20.71 9.45 7.73
N GLN A 677 -19.65 10.25 7.58
CA GLN A 677 -19.00 10.45 6.27
C GLN A 677 -18.50 9.14 5.66
N ARG A 678 -18.10 8.17 6.49
CA ARG A 678 -17.66 6.81 6.10
C ARG A 678 -18.82 5.81 5.99
N GLN A 679 -20.07 6.28 5.99
CA GLN A 679 -21.28 5.46 5.99
C GLN A 679 -21.38 4.50 7.20
N ASP A 680 -20.76 4.82 8.34
CA ASP A 680 -20.83 3.97 9.52
C ASP A 680 -22.23 4.01 10.15
N MET A 681 -22.88 2.85 10.14
CA MET A 681 -24.25 2.72 10.62
C MET A 681 -24.38 2.98 12.13
N TYR A 682 -23.36 2.65 12.94
CA TYR A 682 -23.39 2.88 14.38
C TYR A 682 -23.20 4.36 14.72
N SER A 683 -22.31 5.07 14.02
CA SER A 683 -22.12 6.51 14.13
C SER A 683 -23.41 7.25 13.77
N MET A 684 -24.12 6.82 12.71
CA MET A 684 -25.42 7.39 12.35
C MET A 684 -26.44 7.26 13.48
N ASN A 685 -26.57 6.08 14.08
CA ASN A 685 -27.50 5.88 15.19
C ASN A 685 -27.09 6.69 16.44
N LEU A 686 -25.80 6.75 16.78
CA LEU A 686 -25.32 7.55 17.90
C LEU A 686 -25.53 9.05 17.66
N LEU A 687 -25.24 9.56 16.45
CA LEU A 687 -25.45 10.96 16.10
C LEU A 687 -26.94 11.31 16.08
N GLY A 688 -27.80 10.40 15.60
CA GLY A 688 -29.24 10.57 15.67
C GLY A 688 -29.74 10.74 17.10
N ARG A 689 -29.20 9.96 18.05
CA ARG A 689 -29.50 10.13 19.48
C ARG A 689 -29.02 11.49 20.02
N ASN A 690 -27.86 11.96 19.57
CA ASN A 690 -27.34 13.27 19.96
C ASN A 690 -28.26 14.40 19.46
N TYR A 691 -28.71 14.37 18.21
CA TYR A 691 -29.68 15.32 17.68
C TYR A 691 -31.04 15.25 18.38
N LEU A 692 -31.51 14.05 18.75
CA LEU A 692 -32.77 13.89 19.47
C LEU A 692 -32.73 14.52 20.88
N ASN A 693 -31.57 14.43 21.54
CA ASN A 693 -31.38 14.89 22.91
C ASN A 693 -30.73 16.28 23.04
N GLY A 694 -30.22 16.85 21.95
CA GLY A 694 -29.43 18.09 21.98
C GLY A 694 -28.05 17.93 22.65
N GLN A 695 -27.43 16.75 22.53
CA GLN A 695 -26.12 16.46 23.13
C GLN A 695 -24.98 16.84 22.18
N GLY A 696 -24.33 17.98 22.44
CA GLY A 696 -23.22 18.47 21.61
C GLY A 696 -23.63 19.10 20.27
N VAL A 697 -24.92 19.06 19.95
CA VAL A 697 -25.57 19.67 18.78
C VAL A 697 -26.89 20.31 19.21
N GLU A 698 -27.41 21.23 18.40
CA GLU A 698 -28.78 21.72 18.57
C GLU A 698 -29.78 20.57 18.39
N LYS A 699 -30.82 20.55 19.22
CA LYS A 699 -31.84 19.51 19.16
C LYS A 699 -32.60 19.58 17.84
N ASP A 700 -32.49 18.54 17.02
CA ASP A 700 -33.18 18.42 15.74
C ASP A 700 -33.72 17.00 15.51
N PRO A 701 -34.97 16.73 15.92
CA PRO A 701 -35.60 15.43 15.71
C PRO A 701 -35.75 15.03 14.24
N LYS A 702 -35.79 15.97 13.28
CA LYS A 702 -35.92 15.63 11.87
C LYS A 702 -34.61 15.06 11.32
N THR A 703 -33.49 15.67 11.69
CA THR A 703 -32.16 15.13 11.37
C THR A 703 -31.94 13.77 12.04
N ALA A 704 -32.37 13.61 13.30
CA ALA A 704 -32.34 12.32 13.99
C ALA A 704 -33.12 11.22 13.23
N LEU A 705 -34.34 11.53 12.78
CA LEU A 705 -35.17 10.61 12.00
C LEU A 705 -34.42 10.11 10.74
N GLY A 706 -33.85 11.02 9.96
CA GLY A 706 -33.12 10.69 8.74
C GLY A 706 -31.88 9.82 8.99
N LEU A 707 -31.12 10.13 10.05
CA LEU A 707 -29.95 9.34 10.46
C LEU A 707 -30.34 7.93 10.91
N PHE A 708 -31.39 7.80 11.71
CA PHE A 708 -31.84 6.48 12.15
C PHE A 708 -32.41 5.64 11.01
N GLN A 709 -33.16 6.24 10.08
CA GLN A 709 -33.66 5.56 8.88
C GLN A 709 -32.50 5.00 8.06
N LYS A 710 -31.50 5.84 7.76
CA LYS A 710 -30.33 5.42 7.00
C LYS A 710 -29.53 4.33 7.73
N SER A 711 -29.35 4.47 9.04
CA SER A 711 -28.70 3.45 9.88
C SER A 711 -29.46 2.11 9.84
N MET A 712 -30.79 2.15 9.93
CA MET A 712 -31.65 0.96 9.84
C MET A 712 -31.54 0.30 8.46
N ASP A 713 -31.51 1.08 7.38
CA ASP A 713 -31.39 0.58 6.00
C ASP A 713 -30.03 -0.09 5.75
N LEU A 714 -28.97 0.40 6.40
CA LEU A 714 -27.65 -0.23 6.44
C LEU A 714 -27.56 -1.47 7.35
N GLY A 715 -28.67 -1.88 7.98
CA GLY A 715 -28.75 -3.12 8.76
C GLY A 715 -28.48 -2.98 10.26
N GLN A 716 -28.35 -1.76 10.79
CA GLN A 716 -27.96 -1.56 12.18
C GLN A 716 -29.00 -2.15 13.17
N PRO A 717 -28.58 -2.85 14.25
CA PRO A 717 -29.50 -3.57 15.15
C PRO A 717 -30.44 -2.71 16.00
N TYR A 718 -29.94 -1.58 16.51
CA TYR A 718 -30.61 -0.70 17.49
C TYR A 718 -31.37 0.48 16.86
N ALA A 719 -31.09 0.83 15.60
CA ALA A 719 -31.68 1.96 14.89
C ALA A 719 -33.20 1.83 14.69
N PRO A 720 -33.77 0.64 14.36
CA PRO A 720 -35.22 0.50 14.35
C PRO A 720 -35.83 0.76 15.72
N GLY A 721 -35.16 0.37 16.82
CA GLY A 721 -35.61 0.68 18.18
C GLY A 721 -35.60 2.16 18.51
N SER A 722 -34.59 2.90 18.03
CA SER A 722 -34.53 4.36 18.15
C SER A 722 -35.68 5.03 17.39
N LEU A 723 -35.97 4.60 16.16
CA LEU A 723 -37.13 5.06 15.39
C LEU A 723 -38.45 4.72 16.07
N ALA A 724 -38.58 3.49 16.57
CA ALA A 724 -39.77 3.02 17.25
C ALA A 724 -40.13 3.90 18.45
N ARG A 725 -39.13 4.31 19.25
CA ARG A 725 -39.34 5.26 20.35
C ARG A 725 -39.79 6.64 19.86
N MET A 726 -39.28 7.14 18.73
CA MET A 726 -39.74 8.40 18.14
C MET A 726 -41.23 8.33 17.72
N TYR A 727 -41.64 7.27 17.03
CA TYR A 727 -43.05 7.06 16.65
C TYR A 727 -43.95 6.80 17.85
N ARG A 728 -43.47 6.06 18.86
CA ARG A 728 -44.20 5.83 20.12
C ARG A 728 -44.46 7.14 20.85
N ASP A 729 -43.46 8.02 20.91
CA ASP A 729 -43.50 9.24 21.72
C ASP A 729 -43.94 10.48 20.91
N GLY A 730 -44.14 10.36 19.59
CA GLY A 730 -44.51 11.48 18.71
C GLY A 730 -43.44 12.57 18.60
N VAL A 731 -42.15 12.20 18.72
CA VAL A 731 -41.02 13.16 18.73
C VAL A 731 -40.43 13.29 17.34
N GLY A 732 -40.66 14.43 16.69
CA GLY A 732 -40.17 14.69 15.32
C GLY A 732 -40.97 14.03 14.21
N VAL A 733 -41.96 13.21 14.58
CA VAL A 733 -42.90 12.50 13.71
C VAL A 733 -44.29 12.51 14.35
N GLU A 734 -45.34 12.27 13.57
CA GLU A 734 -46.67 12.00 14.14
C GLU A 734 -46.63 10.69 14.95
N GLN A 735 -47.35 10.65 16.07
CA GLN A 735 -47.39 9.46 16.90
C GLN A 735 -48.07 8.31 16.14
N ASP A 736 -47.38 7.19 16.01
CA ASP A 736 -47.89 5.98 15.36
C ASP A 736 -47.44 4.74 16.15
N LEU A 737 -48.35 4.20 16.95
CA LEU A 737 -48.07 3.02 17.77
C LEU A 737 -47.98 1.73 16.94
N GLY A 738 -48.61 1.69 15.77
CA GLY A 738 -48.53 0.54 14.86
C GLY A 738 -47.16 0.46 14.20
N GLU A 739 -46.64 1.59 13.74
CA GLU A 739 -45.29 1.67 13.19
C GLU A 739 -44.22 1.45 14.28
N ALA A 740 -44.41 2.02 15.48
CA ALA A 740 -43.54 1.73 16.62
C ALA A 740 -43.49 0.23 16.93
N GLN A 741 -44.64 -0.45 16.89
CA GLN A 741 -44.72 -1.89 17.07
C GLN A 741 -43.87 -2.63 16.03
N ARG A 742 -44.09 -2.36 14.74
CA ARG A 742 -43.36 -2.98 13.63
C ARG A 742 -41.84 -2.81 13.76
N LEU A 743 -41.41 -1.60 14.14
CA LEU A 743 -40.00 -1.26 14.29
C LEU A 743 -39.35 -1.90 15.52
N PHE A 744 -40.03 -1.98 16.66
CA PHE A 744 -39.50 -2.73 17.82
C PHE A 744 -39.36 -4.22 17.53
N GLU A 745 -40.30 -4.80 16.78
CA GLU A 745 -40.23 -6.21 16.35
C GLU A 745 -39.03 -6.44 15.41
N LEU A 746 -38.80 -5.52 14.47
CA LEU A 746 -37.62 -5.53 13.59
C LEU A 746 -36.31 -5.43 14.40
N ALA A 747 -36.22 -4.50 15.35
CA ALA A 747 -35.04 -4.37 16.21
C ALA A 747 -34.81 -5.64 17.06
N THR A 748 -35.88 -6.23 17.59
CA THR A 748 -35.81 -7.52 18.32
C THR A 748 -35.28 -8.64 17.42
N ALA A 749 -35.76 -8.72 16.18
CA ALA A 749 -35.28 -9.70 15.21
C ALA A 749 -33.77 -9.52 14.91
N ARG A 750 -33.27 -8.28 14.95
CA ARG A 750 -31.85 -7.92 14.86
C ARG A 750 -31.09 -8.01 16.19
N GLY A 751 -31.70 -8.50 17.27
CA GLY A 751 -31.00 -8.76 18.53
C GLY A 751 -31.06 -7.65 19.58
N ASP A 752 -31.80 -6.57 19.36
CA ASP A 752 -31.96 -5.50 20.37
C ASP A 752 -32.88 -5.95 21.52
N GLN A 753 -32.27 -6.31 22.64
CA GLN A 753 -32.95 -6.69 23.87
C GLN A 753 -33.83 -5.57 24.46
N SER A 754 -33.42 -4.31 24.30
CA SER A 754 -34.16 -3.16 24.85
C SER A 754 -35.42 -2.92 24.04
N SER A 755 -35.35 -3.09 22.71
CA SER A 755 -36.53 -3.04 21.84
C SER A 755 -37.51 -4.17 22.10
N ALA A 756 -37.01 -5.38 22.43
CA ALA A 756 -37.89 -6.48 22.86
C ALA A 756 -38.63 -6.11 24.17
N TYR A 757 -37.93 -5.49 25.12
CA TYR A 757 -38.56 -5.01 26.35
C TYR A 757 -39.57 -3.88 26.09
N ASP A 758 -39.22 -2.88 25.27
CA ASP A 758 -40.10 -1.79 24.87
C ASP A 758 -41.35 -2.30 24.11
N ARG A 759 -41.20 -3.32 23.26
CA ARG A 759 -42.32 -3.97 22.56
C ARG A 759 -43.30 -4.63 23.52
N ALA A 760 -42.79 -5.30 24.55
CA ALA A 760 -43.61 -5.90 25.59
C ALA A 760 -44.31 -4.81 26.43
N ALA A 761 -43.58 -3.74 26.78
CA ALA A 761 -44.14 -2.61 27.51
C ALA A 761 -45.28 -1.93 26.74
N LEU A 762 -45.13 -1.73 25.43
CA LEU A 762 -46.16 -1.18 24.54
C LEU A 762 -47.43 -2.06 24.52
N GLU A 763 -47.28 -3.39 24.56
CA GLU A 763 -48.43 -4.29 24.67
C GLU A 763 -49.13 -4.17 26.01
N MET A 764 -48.36 -4.16 27.10
CA MET A 764 -48.91 -4.08 28.46
C MET A 764 -49.64 -2.75 28.72
N GLN A 765 -49.25 -1.66 28.04
CA GLN A 765 -49.94 -0.37 28.13
C GLN A 765 -51.40 -0.41 27.67
N LYS A 766 -51.80 -1.43 26.89
CA LYS A 766 -53.20 -1.62 26.46
C LYS A 766 -54.12 -2.12 27.59
N GLY A 767 -53.59 -2.38 28.79
CA GLY A 767 -54.36 -2.78 29.96
C GLY A 767 -55.14 -4.07 29.73
N ASP A 768 -56.45 -4.04 30.01
CA ASP A 768 -57.33 -5.21 29.86
C ASP A 768 -57.45 -5.73 28.43
N THR A 769 -57.08 -4.91 27.43
CA THR A 769 -57.10 -5.28 26.01
C THR A 769 -55.76 -5.84 25.50
N ALA A 770 -54.74 -5.91 26.36
CA ALA A 770 -53.41 -6.41 26.00
C ALA A 770 -53.42 -7.91 25.68
N ASP A 771 -52.70 -8.31 24.63
CA ASP A 771 -52.36 -9.71 24.43
C ASP A 771 -51.21 -10.09 25.36
N GLN A 772 -51.55 -10.71 26.49
CA GLN A 772 -50.57 -11.15 27.47
C GLN A 772 -49.59 -12.19 26.94
N ALA A 773 -49.95 -13.00 25.93
CA ALA A 773 -49.02 -13.96 25.33
C ALA A 773 -47.93 -13.22 24.53
N VAL A 774 -48.32 -12.18 23.78
CA VAL A 774 -47.39 -11.32 23.05
C VAL A 774 -46.44 -10.58 24.02
N ALA A 775 -46.96 -10.01 25.11
CA ALA A 775 -46.12 -9.37 26.12
C ALA A 775 -45.08 -10.34 26.72
N VAL A 776 -45.51 -11.55 27.08
CA VAL A 776 -44.62 -12.60 27.60
C VAL A 776 -43.58 -13.04 26.58
N ARG A 777 -43.98 -13.18 25.31
CA ARG A 777 -43.08 -13.56 24.21
C ARG A 777 -41.91 -12.56 24.08
N PHE A 778 -42.22 -11.27 24.04
CA PHE A 778 -41.18 -10.24 23.88
C PHE A 778 -40.34 -10.03 25.15
N LEU A 779 -40.90 -10.23 26.36
CA LEU A 779 -40.11 -10.32 27.58
C LEU A 779 -39.15 -11.52 27.56
N ALA A 780 -39.56 -12.66 27.03
CA ALA A 780 -38.68 -13.82 26.86
C ALA A 780 -37.53 -13.52 25.89
N PHE A 781 -37.78 -12.82 24.78
CA PHE A 781 -36.72 -12.32 23.90
C PHE A 781 -35.80 -11.31 24.60
N ALA A 782 -36.35 -10.34 25.34
CA ALA A 782 -35.55 -9.36 26.09
C ALA A 782 -34.56 -10.06 27.04
N VAL A 783 -35.02 -11.05 27.81
CA VAL A 783 -34.15 -11.83 28.71
C VAL A 783 -33.20 -12.75 27.94
N ALA A 784 -33.63 -13.33 26.83
CA ALA A 784 -32.79 -14.20 26.00
C ALA A 784 -31.63 -13.42 25.34
N LEU A 785 -31.90 -12.23 24.84
CA LEU A 785 -30.93 -11.42 24.10
C LEU A 785 -30.01 -10.63 25.04
N ASP A 786 -30.43 -10.39 26.29
CA ASP A 786 -29.64 -9.67 27.30
C ASP A 786 -28.45 -10.48 27.87
N ARG A 787 -27.39 -10.63 27.07
CA ARG A 787 -26.17 -11.35 27.46
C ARG A 787 -25.33 -10.59 28.48
N ARG A 788 -25.47 -9.27 28.54
CA ARG A 788 -24.70 -8.37 29.43
C ARG A 788 -25.41 -8.05 30.75
N LYS A 789 -26.66 -8.53 30.93
CA LYS A 789 -27.50 -8.27 32.11
C LYS A 789 -27.82 -6.78 32.28
N GLU A 790 -28.05 -6.09 31.18
CA GLU A 790 -28.42 -4.67 31.11
C GLU A 790 -29.89 -4.41 31.44
N LEU A 791 -30.73 -5.45 31.41
CA LEU A 791 -32.16 -5.38 31.71
C LEU A 791 -32.52 -6.24 32.93
N PRO A 792 -32.06 -5.88 34.14
CA PRO A 792 -32.30 -6.66 35.36
C PRO A 792 -33.79 -6.78 35.74
N ASP A 793 -34.64 -5.92 35.19
CA ASP A 793 -36.08 -5.95 35.45
C ASP A 793 -36.86 -6.83 34.48
N ALA A 794 -36.33 -7.14 33.28
CA ALA A 794 -37.00 -8.00 32.32
C ALA A 794 -37.33 -9.40 32.88
N PRO A 795 -36.42 -10.10 33.60
CA PRO A 795 -36.75 -11.36 34.25
C PRO A 795 -37.80 -11.22 35.36
N LYS A 796 -37.79 -10.10 36.11
CA LYS A 796 -38.74 -9.85 37.19
C LYS A 796 -40.15 -9.64 36.66
N VAL A 797 -40.27 -8.85 35.58
CA VAL A 797 -41.56 -8.61 34.92
C VAL A 797 -42.08 -9.90 34.29
N LEU A 798 -41.23 -10.68 33.62
CA LEU A 798 -41.61 -12.00 33.09
C LEU A 798 -42.16 -12.94 34.18
N ALA A 799 -41.55 -12.93 35.37
CA ALA A 799 -41.97 -13.78 36.48
C ALA A 799 -43.38 -13.46 37.01
N GLN A 800 -43.86 -12.21 36.86
CA GLN A 800 -45.18 -11.77 37.35
C GLN A 800 -46.36 -12.36 36.55
N PHE A 801 -46.13 -12.83 35.32
CA PHE A 801 -47.20 -13.41 34.50
C PHE A 801 -47.62 -14.81 34.98
N GLY A 802 -48.92 -15.09 34.91
CA GLY A 802 -49.49 -16.40 35.21
C GLY A 802 -49.13 -17.48 34.16
N ALA A 803 -49.42 -18.74 34.47
CA ALA A 803 -49.07 -19.87 33.60
C ALA A 803 -49.74 -19.83 32.22
N LYS A 804 -50.99 -19.35 32.13
CA LYS A 804 -51.78 -19.34 30.88
C LYS A 804 -51.11 -18.55 29.73
N PRO A 805 -50.78 -17.25 29.88
CA PRO A 805 -50.09 -16.50 28.82
C PRO A 805 -48.69 -17.03 28.52
N LYS A 806 -47.98 -17.54 29.54
CA LYS A 806 -46.67 -18.18 29.37
C LYS A 806 -46.73 -19.45 28.53
N THR A 807 -47.72 -20.31 28.75
CA THR A 807 -47.92 -21.51 27.92
C THR A 807 -48.31 -21.16 26.50
N ALA A 808 -49.12 -20.12 26.29
CA ALA A 808 -49.48 -19.65 24.95
C ALA A 808 -48.25 -19.14 24.18
N ALA A 809 -47.48 -18.21 24.76
CA ALA A 809 -46.24 -17.69 24.17
C ALA A 809 -45.21 -18.79 23.87
N LEU A 810 -45.06 -19.75 24.79
CA LEU A 810 -44.15 -20.89 24.60
C LEU A 810 -44.59 -21.79 23.44
N LYS A 811 -45.91 -21.96 23.25
CA LYS A 811 -46.46 -22.73 22.12
C LYS A 811 -46.14 -22.05 20.80
N GLU A 812 -46.32 -20.74 20.70
CA GLU A 812 -45.99 -19.95 19.50
C GLU A 812 -44.49 -20.03 19.17
N LEU A 813 -43.62 -19.75 20.15
CA LEU A 813 -42.17 -19.83 19.95
C LEU A 813 -41.71 -21.23 19.52
N ARG A 814 -42.34 -22.29 20.02
CA ARG A 814 -42.04 -23.67 19.58
C ARG A 814 -42.50 -23.97 18.16
N GLN A 815 -43.52 -23.29 17.64
CA GLN A 815 -43.95 -23.46 16.25
C GLN A 815 -42.97 -22.85 15.24
N GLU A 816 -42.17 -21.88 15.68
CA GLU A 816 -41.14 -21.23 14.84
C GLU A 816 -39.82 -22.00 14.78
N LEU A 817 -39.57 -22.87 15.75
CA LEU A 817 -38.35 -23.68 15.78
C LEU A 817 -38.32 -24.71 14.65
N LYS A 818 -37.20 -24.75 13.94
CA LYS A 818 -36.87 -25.80 12.98
C LYS A 818 -36.25 -27.01 13.69
N SER A 819 -35.57 -26.81 14.83
CA SER A 819 -34.94 -27.88 15.59
C SER A 819 -35.66 -28.20 16.91
N LYS A 820 -35.59 -29.46 17.36
CA LYS A 820 -36.17 -29.89 18.64
C LYS A 820 -35.30 -29.39 19.79
N ILE A 821 -35.91 -28.76 20.79
CA ILE A 821 -35.25 -28.35 22.03
C ILE A 821 -35.87 -29.09 23.23
N SER A 822 -35.01 -29.55 24.14
CA SER A 822 -35.44 -30.25 25.37
C SER A 822 -36.27 -29.34 26.27
N ALA A 823 -37.39 -29.85 26.78
CA ALA A 823 -38.20 -29.16 27.78
C ALA A 823 -37.66 -29.48 29.18
N SER A 824 -36.71 -28.68 29.67
CA SER A 824 -36.17 -28.81 31.02
C SER A 824 -36.18 -27.46 31.75
N GLY A 825 -36.50 -27.48 33.06
CA GLY A 825 -36.53 -26.29 33.91
C GLY A 825 -37.92 -25.64 34.05
N SER A 826 -37.96 -24.50 34.74
CA SER A 826 -39.20 -23.71 34.95
C SER A 826 -39.79 -23.21 33.62
N LEU A 827 -41.06 -22.81 33.63
CA LEU A 827 -41.72 -22.29 32.43
C LEU A 827 -40.99 -21.05 31.87
N ASP A 828 -40.47 -20.19 32.74
CA ASP A 828 -39.68 -19.02 32.37
C ASP A 828 -38.33 -19.42 31.75
N ALA A 829 -37.65 -20.42 32.33
CA ALA A 829 -36.41 -20.96 31.77
C ALA A 829 -36.64 -21.58 30.37
N GLN A 830 -37.77 -22.28 30.18
CA GLN A 830 -38.16 -22.81 28.89
C GLN A 830 -38.44 -21.70 27.88
N LEU A 831 -39.20 -20.65 28.26
CA LEU A 831 -39.46 -19.49 27.41
C LEU A 831 -38.17 -18.82 26.94
N VAL A 832 -37.27 -18.50 27.86
CA VAL A 832 -35.98 -17.84 27.54
C VAL A 832 -35.11 -18.72 26.65
N SER A 833 -35.04 -20.03 26.95
CA SER A 833 -34.25 -20.99 26.16
C SER A 833 -34.79 -21.14 24.73
N VAL A 834 -36.11 -21.27 24.58
CA VAL A 834 -36.77 -21.37 23.27
C VAL A 834 -36.64 -20.05 22.49
N ALA A 835 -36.90 -18.90 23.13
CA ALA A 835 -36.74 -17.59 22.49
C ALA A 835 -35.32 -17.36 21.99
N ARG A 836 -34.31 -17.68 22.81
CA ARG A 836 -32.90 -17.65 22.41
C ARG A 836 -32.68 -18.50 21.16
N ARG A 837 -33.19 -19.74 21.17
CA ARG A 837 -33.00 -20.67 20.05
C ARG A 837 -33.70 -20.22 18.77
N VAL A 838 -34.92 -19.69 18.87
CA VAL A 838 -35.63 -19.09 17.73
C VAL A 838 -34.78 -17.99 17.10
N TRP A 839 -34.23 -17.09 17.92
CA TRP A 839 -33.39 -16.01 17.42
C TRP A 839 -32.08 -16.53 16.80
N GLU A 840 -31.43 -17.52 17.42
CA GLU A 840 -30.20 -18.14 16.89
C GLU A 840 -30.41 -18.87 15.56
N GLU A 841 -31.57 -19.52 15.36
CA GLU A 841 -31.91 -20.17 14.10
C GLU A 841 -32.24 -19.17 12.98
N ALA A 842 -32.78 -18.01 13.34
CA ALA A 842 -32.98 -16.89 12.43
C ALA A 842 -31.67 -16.14 12.12
N ASN A 843 -30.72 -16.13 13.06
CA ASN A 843 -29.46 -15.38 13.00
C ASN A 843 -28.25 -16.30 13.19
N PRO A 844 -27.88 -17.11 12.18
CA PRO A 844 -26.78 -18.06 12.28
C PRO A 844 -25.41 -17.40 12.51
N ARG A 845 -25.24 -16.13 12.11
CA ARG A 845 -24.06 -15.28 12.39
C ARG A 845 -24.29 -14.36 13.59
N ARG A 846 -24.75 -14.92 14.71
CA ARG A 846 -25.00 -14.15 15.94
C ARG A 846 -23.79 -13.40 16.51
N ASP A 847 -22.58 -13.72 16.04
CA ASP A 847 -21.34 -13.00 16.34
C ASP A 847 -21.33 -11.57 15.80
N VAL A 848 -22.17 -11.26 14.80
CA VAL A 848 -22.24 -9.93 14.16
C VAL A 848 -23.26 -8.98 14.82
N PHE A 849 -23.97 -9.43 15.87
CA PHE A 849 -25.05 -8.69 16.54
C PHE A 849 -24.71 -8.28 17.98
#